data_AF-A0AAE4FZV3-F1
#
_entry.id   AF-A0AAE4FZV3-F1
#
_cell.length_a   1.000
_cell.length_b   1.000
_cell.length_c   1.000
_cell.angle_alpha   90.00
_cell.angle_beta   90.00
_cell.angle_gamma   90.00
#
_symmetry.space_group_name_H-M   'P 1'
#
loop_
_entity.id
_entity.type
_entity.pdbx_description
1 polymer ?
#
loop_
_entity_poly.entity_id
_entity_poly.type
_entity_poly.pdbx_seq_one_letter_code
_entity_poly.pdbx_strand_id
1 'polypeptide(L)'
;MESTSSPPTSPSPSEAEETAGADAELSPAHLDHDDAVLGDHPRLLAYMRALLTGSVIALIVAVILFFAWNSGIKGVGRIAVAQSWKRCAPLLVLWIIGASVWPTPYYRTAGRSRLLTGVITALKLLPVAAVAACTVYACLPVLNLWRETSSTFGVRLGELLAFTMGIAACGLIVMAHIGLWAARSVILPTEEPSSGDPAPEDLDPRFSRPRSTGTWQGCLRALQGHPFRRLSTAALALLPAIALVTGFGIPYLTVKSTYADTPTVTQTTASAIDDAQLPTYPTSFGTQKTWVKDVDGFLDIAGGAAGPILLTKDTITGIDPANGSARWQYRRAGAEFRSQLLETDPVASGDLGLITSPNGRYVAVVATDPTIYSSMSPKWRELDGTSPVTTLVLDAVTGKVILEHPRQTEDHEDTFQLSDSALLDGTVAYSLTDGSRMWDLKDIHLYKDTVPNPVAAYVGSAGHASFIYGYDSGSDSLIVLPQANPSQPRKVTGALQEQEFGDIITARGWIGVYDDRTPTQHHENDDLKARRAHAISLDALSEAPGADTRAFDLGTTLGINAPASLSTGTISVFPATTPDGRPVETRSLNYSSTWKDSSSIGTVFNPATMTVAPLNQSPHYVTAVGITATNIENGTPATNTTDGNSSVITTGDGHITIKTGDSRIIPLAEVEPGSTYYPLNSGEYNSTMKDTAVSRDDYHYISSLSTPGATLAIVNNTPNLPIASQSFRIYGLPG
;
A
#
# COMPACT_ATOMS: atom_id res chain seq x y z
N MET A 1 -0.95 23.32 63.63
CA MET A 1 -2.15 24.09 63.99
C MET A 1 -3.38 23.42 63.39
N GLU A 2 -4.48 23.13 64.09
CA GLU A 2 -4.66 22.68 65.50
C GLU A 2 -6.16 22.51 65.83
N SER A 3 -6.46 21.41 66.51
CA SER A 3 -7.58 21.10 67.42
C SER A 3 -8.92 21.87 67.38
N THR A 4 -10.02 21.09 67.24
CA THR A 4 -11.33 21.26 67.96
C THR A 4 -12.19 22.51 67.61
N SER A 5 -13.49 22.63 67.96
CA SER A 5 -14.37 21.91 68.91
C SER A 5 -15.86 21.92 68.49
N SER A 6 -16.48 20.72 68.44
CA SER A 6 -17.73 20.23 69.11
C SER A 6 -18.96 21.17 69.37
N PRO A 7 -20.03 20.81 70.15
CA PRO A 7 -21.44 20.99 69.74
C PRO A 7 -22.17 22.07 70.59
N PRO A 8 -23.46 21.99 71.05
CA PRO A 8 -23.95 20.97 72.02
C PRO A 8 -25.49 20.69 72.15
N THR A 9 -25.86 19.68 72.97
CA THR A 9 -27.15 19.51 73.77
C THR A 9 -28.53 19.50 73.04
N SER A 10 -29.68 19.05 73.60
CA SER A 10 -30.14 18.67 74.97
C SER A 10 -31.04 17.39 74.98
N PRO A 11 -31.36 16.77 76.15
CA PRO A 11 -32.02 15.45 76.26
C PRO A 11 -33.45 15.48 76.87
N SER A 12 -34.05 14.30 77.11
CA SER A 12 -34.62 13.91 78.44
C SER A 12 -35.08 12.43 78.53
N PRO A 13 -35.25 11.84 79.74
CA PRO A 13 -35.53 10.42 79.97
C PRO A 13 -36.91 10.12 80.64
N SER A 14 -37.17 8.85 80.96
CA SER A 14 -38.12 8.39 82.00
C SER A 14 -37.70 7.04 82.61
N GLU A 15 -38.10 6.74 83.85
CA GLU A 15 -37.52 5.71 84.75
C GLU A 15 -38.47 4.50 85.04
N ALA A 16 -38.20 3.76 86.15
CA ALA A 16 -38.89 2.60 86.77
C ALA A 16 -38.49 1.19 86.25
N GLU A 17 -38.02 0.20 87.06
CA GLU A 17 -38.52 -0.42 88.33
C GLU A 17 -39.75 -1.34 88.13
N GLU A 18 -40.01 -2.48 88.80
CA GLU A 18 -39.36 -3.36 89.81
C GLU A 18 -40.17 -4.72 89.83
N THR A 19 -39.78 -5.93 90.32
CA THR A 19 -38.53 -6.60 90.77
C THR A 19 -38.71 -8.15 90.72
N ALA A 20 -37.61 -8.91 90.91
CA ALA A 20 -37.55 -10.32 91.41
C ALA A 20 -38.18 -11.47 90.57
N GLY A 21 -37.72 -12.73 90.66
CA GLY A 21 -36.56 -13.29 91.39
C GLY A 21 -36.50 -14.83 91.34
N ALA A 22 -35.52 -15.43 92.05
CA ALA A 22 -35.31 -16.88 92.32
C ALA A 22 -34.74 -17.78 91.18
N ASP A 23 -33.39 -17.81 91.11
CA ASP A 23 -32.51 -18.98 91.30
C ASP A 23 -32.89 -20.40 90.78
N ALA A 24 -31.99 -21.03 90.00
CA ALA A 24 -31.29 -22.27 90.40
C ALA A 24 -30.18 -22.76 89.42
N GLU A 25 -28.97 -22.92 89.97
CA GLU A 25 -27.92 -23.94 89.70
C GLU A 25 -27.17 -24.17 88.36
N LEU A 26 -25.84 -24.27 88.54
CA LEU A 26 -24.78 -25.07 87.89
C LEU A 26 -24.18 -24.72 86.49
N SER A 27 -22.85 -24.54 86.55
CA SER A 27 -21.84 -24.58 85.48
C SER A 27 -21.32 -26.04 85.26
N PRO A 28 -20.41 -26.39 84.31
CA PRO A 28 -19.39 -25.56 83.69
C PRO A 28 -19.21 -25.68 82.15
N ALA A 29 -18.20 -24.97 81.63
CA ALA A 29 -17.89 -24.78 80.22
C ALA A 29 -17.19 -25.96 79.52
N HIS A 30 -17.22 -25.93 78.18
CA HIS A 30 -16.06 -26.33 77.36
C HIS A 30 -15.92 -25.42 76.13
N LEU A 31 -14.69 -25.22 75.65
CA LEU A 31 -14.39 -24.57 74.37
C LEU A 31 -14.45 -25.61 73.24
N ASP A 32 -14.95 -25.22 72.08
CA ASP A 32 -14.64 -25.89 70.79
C ASP A 32 -14.38 -24.82 69.72
N HIS A 33 -13.46 -25.10 68.80
CA HIS A 33 -12.98 -24.16 67.78
C HIS A 33 -12.46 -24.86 66.50
N ASP A 34 -12.83 -26.11 66.21
CA ASP A 34 -12.37 -26.84 65.01
C ASP A 34 -13.43 -26.97 63.88
N ASP A 35 -14.70 -26.59 64.11
CA ASP A 35 -15.82 -26.80 63.17
C ASP A 35 -15.75 -25.98 61.85
N ALA A 36 -14.91 -24.95 61.78
CA ALA A 36 -14.90 -24.00 60.66
C ALA A 36 -14.45 -24.58 59.30
N VAL A 37 -13.78 -25.74 59.28
CA VAL A 37 -13.06 -26.25 58.09
C VAL A 37 -13.89 -27.19 57.21
N LEU A 38 -14.95 -27.83 57.75
CA LEU A 38 -15.72 -28.87 57.03
C LEU A 38 -16.78 -28.31 56.05
N GLY A 39 -17.06 -27.00 56.08
CA GLY A 39 -18.18 -26.39 55.34
C GLY A 39 -18.02 -26.22 53.82
N ASP A 40 -16.79 -26.23 53.28
CA ASP A 40 -16.51 -25.83 51.89
C ASP A 40 -16.50 -26.97 50.85
N HIS A 41 -16.40 -28.23 51.29
CA HIS A 41 -16.33 -29.40 50.40
C HIS A 41 -17.45 -29.51 49.33
N PRO A 42 -18.75 -29.28 49.62
CA PRO A 42 -19.79 -29.31 48.59
C PRO A 42 -19.72 -28.10 47.64
N ARG A 43 -19.08 -26.99 48.04
CA ARG A 43 -18.87 -25.83 47.16
C ARG A 43 -17.81 -26.14 46.11
N LEU A 44 -16.68 -26.73 46.50
CA LEU A 44 -15.60 -27.13 45.57
C LEU A 44 -16.13 -27.99 44.40
N LEU A 45 -16.94 -29.01 44.69
CA LEU A 45 -17.48 -29.89 43.66
C LEU A 45 -18.51 -29.18 42.75
N ALA A 46 -19.16 -28.12 43.22
CA ALA A 46 -19.99 -27.24 42.40
C ALA A 46 -19.15 -26.30 41.52
N TYR A 47 -18.11 -25.66 42.07
CA TYR A 47 -17.15 -24.84 41.30
C TYR A 47 -16.54 -25.62 40.14
N MET A 48 -16.11 -26.87 40.36
CA MET A 48 -15.48 -27.69 39.32
C MET A 48 -16.46 -28.15 38.22
N ARG A 49 -17.75 -28.35 38.55
CA ARG A 49 -18.81 -28.61 37.56
C ARG A 49 -19.17 -27.35 36.76
N ALA A 50 -19.23 -26.19 37.41
CA ALA A 50 -19.45 -24.91 36.76
C ALA A 50 -18.29 -24.56 35.80
N LEU A 51 -17.04 -24.76 36.24
CA LEU A 51 -15.85 -24.61 35.41
C LEU A 51 -15.90 -25.53 34.17
N LEU A 52 -16.20 -26.82 34.35
CA LEU A 52 -16.31 -27.77 33.23
C LEU A 52 -17.36 -27.34 32.20
N THR A 53 -18.57 -26.97 32.65
CA THR A 53 -19.64 -26.51 31.76
C THR A 53 -19.28 -25.21 31.05
N GLY A 54 -18.65 -24.26 31.75
CA GLY A 54 -18.12 -23.02 31.17
C GLY A 54 -17.05 -23.23 30.12
N SER A 55 -16.11 -24.17 30.35
CA SER A 55 -15.05 -24.47 29.39
C SER A 55 -15.56 -25.22 28.15
N VAL A 56 -16.60 -26.05 28.28
CA VAL A 56 -17.29 -26.65 27.12
C VAL A 56 -18.03 -25.59 26.30
N ILE A 57 -18.72 -24.64 26.96
CA ILE A 57 -19.34 -23.49 26.27
C ILE A 57 -18.27 -22.64 25.58
N ALA A 58 -17.14 -22.36 26.25
CA ALA A 58 -16.03 -21.63 25.67
C ALA A 58 -15.43 -22.32 24.44
N LEU A 59 -15.32 -23.65 24.45
CA LEU A 59 -14.85 -24.43 23.30
C LEU A 59 -15.80 -24.34 22.10
N ILE A 60 -17.12 -24.41 22.34
CA ILE A 60 -18.14 -24.24 21.28
C ILE A 60 -18.05 -22.82 20.70
N VAL A 61 -17.94 -21.80 21.55
CA VAL A 61 -17.76 -20.41 21.11
C VAL A 61 -16.45 -20.23 20.33
N ALA A 62 -15.35 -20.83 20.77
CA ALA A 62 -14.07 -20.79 20.05
C ALA A 62 -14.17 -21.40 18.64
N VAL A 63 -14.93 -22.49 18.45
CA VAL A 63 -15.19 -23.07 17.12
C VAL A 63 -16.04 -22.13 16.25
N ILE A 64 -17.06 -21.48 16.81
CA ILE A 64 -17.86 -20.49 16.07
C ILE A 64 -17.00 -19.29 15.67
N LEU A 65 -16.17 -18.77 16.59
CA LEU A 65 -15.26 -17.66 16.32
C LEU A 65 -14.14 -18.04 15.34
N PHE A 66 -13.74 -19.30 15.25
CA PHE A 66 -12.76 -19.75 14.25
C PHE A 66 -13.27 -19.53 12.82
N PHE A 67 -14.56 -19.83 12.56
CA PHE A 67 -15.17 -19.56 11.26
C PHE A 67 -15.60 -18.10 11.08
N ALA A 68 -16.09 -17.44 12.14
CA ALA A 68 -16.52 -16.03 12.09
C ALA A 68 -15.36 -15.02 12.04
N TRP A 69 -14.15 -15.41 12.45
CA TRP A 69 -12.91 -14.63 12.35
C TRP A 69 -11.92 -15.22 11.35
N ASN A 70 -12.40 -16.07 10.42
CA ASN A 70 -11.62 -16.62 9.32
C ASN A 70 -11.05 -15.49 8.44
N SER A 71 -9.77 -15.56 8.11
CA SER A 71 -9.09 -14.60 7.23
C SER A 71 -9.38 -14.80 5.75
N GLY A 72 -9.87 -15.99 5.35
CA GLY A 72 -9.97 -16.42 3.95
C GLY A 72 -8.66 -16.99 3.39
N ILE A 73 -7.52 -16.75 4.07
CA ILE A 73 -6.18 -17.15 3.63
C ILE A 73 -6.00 -18.67 3.75
N LYS A 74 -5.66 -19.33 2.64
CA LYS A 74 -5.61 -20.79 2.57
C LYS A 74 -4.40 -21.34 3.34
N GLY A 75 -4.66 -22.23 4.28
CA GLY A 75 -3.64 -23.02 4.98
C GLY A 75 -3.32 -22.57 6.42
N VAL A 76 -3.80 -21.41 6.86
CA VAL A 76 -3.55 -20.86 8.21
C VAL A 76 -3.94 -21.87 9.32
N GLY A 77 -5.18 -22.36 9.32
CA GLY A 77 -5.62 -23.42 10.22
C GLY A 77 -4.82 -24.74 10.13
N ARG A 78 -4.28 -25.11 8.96
CA ARG A 78 -3.43 -26.30 8.79
C ARG A 78 -2.07 -26.12 9.49
N ILE A 79 -1.50 -24.92 9.42
CA ILE A 79 -0.24 -24.57 10.08
C ILE A 79 -0.45 -24.50 11.60
N ALA A 80 -1.56 -23.93 12.08
CA ALA A 80 -1.91 -23.92 13.50
C ALA A 80 -2.01 -25.33 14.10
N VAL A 81 -2.70 -26.25 13.41
CA VAL A 81 -2.76 -27.68 13.80
C VAL A 81 -1.37 -28.32 13.79
N ALA A 82 -0.56 -28.08 12.75
CA ALA A 82 0.79 -28.66 12.66
C ALA A 82 1.73 -28.19 13.79
N GLN A 83 1.64 -26.92 14.20
CA GLN A 83 2.44 -26.36 15.29
C GLN A 83 2.02 -26.87 16.69
N SER A 84 0.71 -26.95 16.94
CA SER A 84 0.19 -27.30 18.27
C SER A 84 -0.06 -28.79 18.50
N TRP A 85 -0.31 -29.62 17.49
CA TRP A 85 -0.65 -31.06 17.68
C TRP A 85 0.36 -31.81 18.59
N LYS A 86 1.66 -31.69 18.29
CA LYS A 86 2.74 -32.31 19.11
C LYS A 86 2.80 -31.76 20.54
N ARG A 87 2.31 -30.54 20.78
CA ARG A 87 2.30 -29.86 22.09
C ARG A 87 1.01 -30.08 22.88
N CYS A 88 -0.08 -30.43 22.19
CA CYS A 88 -1.35 -30.86 22.80
C CYS A 88 -1.33 -32.33 23.24
N ALA A 89 -0.52 -33.19 22.62
CA ALA A 89 -0.40 -34.61 23.01
C ALA A 89 -0.08 -34.83 24.52
N PRO A 90 0.83 -34.05 25.16
CA PRO A 90 1.00 -34.07 26.62
C PRO A 90 -0.27 -33.82 27.44
N LEU A 91 -1.22 -33.00 26.98
CA LEU A 91 -2.48 -32.75 27.69
C LEU A 91 -3.34 -34.03 27.75
N LEU A 92 -3.40 -34.77 26.64
CA LEU A 92 -4.10 -36.05 26.54
C LEU A 92 -3.42 -37.13 27.42
N VAL A 93 -2.08 -37.19 27.39
CA VAL A 93 -1.31 -38.11 28.24
C VAL A 93 -1.50 -37.80 29.73
N LEU A 94 -1.41 -36.53 30.13
CA LEU A 94 -1.67 -36.10 31.52
C LEU A 94 -3.13 -36.35 31.95
N TRP A 95 -4.10 -36.22 31.05
CA TRP A 95 -5.50 -36.58 31.32
C TRP A 95 -5.68 -38.08 31.54
N ILE A 96 -5.05 -38.94 30.74
CA ILE A 96 -5.06 -40.41 30.94
C ILE A 96 -4.35 -40.80 32.24
N ILE A 97 -3.20 -40.20 32.55
CA ILE A 97 -2.50 -40.41 33.84
C ILE A 97 -3.40 -39.98 35.01
N GLY A 98 -4.03 -38.80 34.92
CA GLY A 98 -5.02 -38.33 35.89
C GLY A 98 -6.17 -39.32 36.07
N ALA A 99 -6.73 -39.83 34.98
CA ALA A 99 -7.82 -40.81 34.99
C ALA A 99 -7.41 -42.16 35.62
N SER A 100 -6.14 -42.54 35.51
CA SER A 100 -5.61 -43.84 35.94
C SER A 100 -5.11 -43.84 37.39
N VAL A 101 -4.56 -42.71 37.86
CA VAL A 101 -3.97 -42.60 39.21
C VAL A 101 -5.04 -42.30 40.29
N TRP A 102 -6.05 -41.50 39.95
CA TRP A 102 -7.07 -41.03 40.91
C TRP A 102 -8.24 -41.95 41.31
N PRO A 103 -8.54 -43.09 40.65
CA PRO A 103 -9.61 -43.99 41.12
C PRO A 103 -9.33 -44.65 42.46
N THR A 104 -8.10 -44.59 42.97
CA THR A 104 -7.71 -45.22 44.24
C THR A 104 -8.27 -44.47 45.46
N PRO A 105 -9.11 -45.10 46.30
CA PRO A 105 -9.62 -44.47 47.51
C PRO A 105 -8.50 -44.30 48.54
N TYR A 106 -8.46 -43.15 49.22
CA TYR A 106 -7.47 -42.89 50.25
C TYR A 106 -8.00 -43.35 51.62
N TYR A 107 -7.48 -44.49 52.10
CA TYR A 107 -7.76 -44.98 53.45
C TYR A 107 -7.30 -43.97 54.51
N ARG A 108 -8.25 -43.40 55.24
CA ARG A 108 -8.01 -42.43 56.32
C ARG A 108 -7.62 -43.17 57.60
N THR A 109 -6.46 -43.80 57.62
CA THR A 109 -5.86 -44.33 58.85
C THR A 109 -5.62 -43.19 59.83
N ALA A 110 -6.27 -43.21 60.99
CA ALA A 110 -6.14 -42.17 62.00
C ALA A 110 -4.70 -42.03 62.50
N GLY A 111 -4.24 -40.80 62.77
CA GLY A 111 -2.94 -40.53 63.38
C GLY A 111 -1.79 -40.05 62.45
N ARG A 112 -2.05 -39.71 61.18
CA ARG A 112 -1.02 -39.14 60.28
C ARG A 112 -0.91 -37.61 60.35
N SER A 113 0.32 -37.08 60.26
CA SER A 113 0.63 -35.68 60.58
C SER A 113 0.11 -34.66 59.54
N ARG A 114 -0.24 -33.45 60.02
CA ARG A 114 -0.71 -32.33 59.17
C ARG A 114 0.23 -32.02 58.00
N LEU A 115 1.55 -32.14 58.21
CA LEU A 115 2.58 -31.96 57.16
C LEU A 115 2.45 -32.99 56.03
N LEU A 116 2.25 -34.28 56.34
CA LEU A 116 2.12 -35.32 55.31
C LEU A 116 0.83 -35.16 54.51
N THR A 117 -0.26 -34.75 55.16
CA THR A 117 -1.52 -34.38 54.47
C THR A 117 -1.28 -33.22 53.51
N GLY A 118 -0.52 -32.19 53.92
CA GLY A 118 -0.10 -31.07 53.07
C GLY A 118 0.71 -31.53 51.84
N VAL A 119 1.72 -32.37 52.04
CA VAL A 119 2.54 -32.95 50.95
C VAL A 119 1.69 -33.78 49.98
N ILE A 120 0.77 -34.61 50.47
CA ILE A 120 -0.15 -35.39 49.63
C ILE A 120 -1.10 -34.49 48.85
N THR A 121 -1.63 -33.41 49.44
CA THR A 121 -2.48 -32.45 48.70
C THR A 121 -1.70 -31.64 47.66
N ALA A 122 -0.46 -31.25 47.96
CA ALA A 122 0.42 -30.59 46.98
C ALA A 122 0.75 -31.53 45.80
N LEU A 123 1.09 -32.80 46.08
CA LEU A 123 1.32 -33.82 45.06
C LEU A 123 0.06 -34.08 44.21
N LYS A 124 -1.14 -34.01 44.82
CA LYS A 124 -2.42 -34.10 44.09
C LYS A 124 -2.72 -32.88 43.21
N LEU A 125 -2.15 -31.70 43.47
CA LEU A 125 -2.31 -30.52 42.62
C LEU A 125 -1.26 -30.40 41.51
N LEU A 126 -0.14 -31.12 41.62
CA LEU A 126 0.97 -31.08 40.66
C LEU A 126 0.53 -31.38 39.21
N PRO A 127 -0.32 -32.37 38.90
CA PRO A 127 -0.78 -32.59 37.52
C PRO A 127 -1.71 -31.49 36.98
N VAL A 128 -2.43 -30.77 37.85
CA VAL A 128 -3.23 -29.59 37.42
C VAL A 128 -2.28 -28.45 36.99
N ALA A 129 -1.21 -28.22 37.75
CA ALA A 129 -0.16 -27.27 37.39
C ALA A 129 0.60 -27.69 36.11
N ALA A 130 0.87 -29.00 35.94
CA ALA A 130 1.48 -29.53 34.73
C ALA A 130 0.59 -29.33 33.49
N VAL A 131 -0.72 -29.58 33.60
CA VAL A 131 -1.68 -29.31 32.51
C VAL A 131 -1.77 -27.82 32.20
N ALA A 132 -1.76 -26.95 33.21
CA ALA A 132 -1.71 -25.49 32.99
C ALA A 132 -0.45 -25.09 32.20
N ALA A 133 0.73 -25.58 32.60
CA ALA A 133 1.99 -25.33 31.90
C ALA A 133 1.99 -25.88 30.46
N CYS A 134 1.49 -27.10 30.24
CA CYS A 134 1.33 -27.67 28.90
C CYS A 134 0.33 -26.89 28.04
N THR A 135 -0.73 -26.34 28.64
CA THR A 135 -1.73 -25.51 27.93
C THR A 135 -1.09 -24.21 27.43
N VAL A 136 -0.34 -23.52 28.29
CA VAL A 136 0.45 -22.33 27.89
C VAL A 136 1.45 -22.68 26.79
N TYR A 137 2.20 -23.78 26.95
CA TYR A 137 3.17 -24.25 25.96
C TYR A 137 2.56 -24.61 24.59
N ALA A 138 1.31 -25.06 24.56
CA ALA A 138 0.55 -25.36 23.35
C ALA A 138 -0.06 -24.12 22.68
N CYS A 139 -0.40 -23.07 23.44
CA CYS A 139 -0.87 -21.78 22.93
C CYS A 139 0.26 -20.89 22.39
N LEU A 140 1.42 -20.87 23.06
CA LEU A 140 2.58 -20.02 22.72
C LEU A 140 2.99 -20.00 21.23
N PRO A 141 3.11 -21.13 20.48
CA PRO A 141 3.55 -21.06 19.09
C PRO A 141 2.55 -20.33 18.19
N VAL A 142 1.25 -20.55 18.40
CA VAL A 142 0.20 -19.96 17.57
C VAL A 142 -0.07 -18.50 17.96
N LEU A 143 0.08 -18.13 19.24
CA LEU A 143 0.11 -16.73 19.66
C LEU A 143 1.32 -15.98 19.08
N ASN A 144 2.50 -16.62 19.04
CA ASN A 144 3.67 -16.05 18.38
C ASN A 144 3.45 -15.90 16.87
N LEU A 145 2.89 -16.93 16.19
CA LEU A 145 2.57 -16.87 14.76
C LEU A 145 1.58 -15.75 14.43
N TRP A 146 0.50 -15.62 15.22
CA TRP A 146 -0.46 -14.53 15.11
C TRP A 146 0.21 -13.16 15.29
N ARG A 147 1.07 -13.01 16.30
CA ARG A 147 1.78 -11.75 16.55
C ARG A 147 2.75 -11.41 15.42
N GLU A 148 3.58 -12.38 15.01
CA GLU A 148 4.58 -12.29 13.94
C GLU A 148 3.89 -11.85 12.62
N THR A 149 2.87 -12.59 12.17
CA THR A 149 2.10 -12.24 10.96
C THR A 149 1.39 -10.89 11.06
N SER A 150 0.75 -10.58 12.19
CA SER A 150 0.09 -9.28 12.40
C SER A 150 1.09 -8.11 12.37
N SER A 151 2.32 -8.31 12.86
CA SER A 151 3.37 -7.28 12.86
C SER A 151 4.11 -7.14 11.53
N THR A 152 4.26 -8.23 10.76
CA THR A 152 5.02 -8.24 9.50
C THR A 152 4.16 -7.89 8.29
N PHE A 153 2.89 -8.32 8.27
CA PHE A 153 2.00 -8.15 7.11
C PHE A 153 0.77 -7.25 7.40
N GLY A 154 0.55 -6.82 8.65
CA GLY A 154 -0.63 -6.04 9.05
C GLY A 154 -1.96 -6.83 9.07
N VAL A 155 -1.91 -8.12 8.72
CA VAL A 155 -3.07 -9.00 8.53
C VAL A 155 -3.61 -9.54 9.86
N ARG A 156 -4.91 -9.41 10.07
CA ARG A 156 -5.62 -9.81 11.29
C ARG A 156 -6.08 -11.28 11.24
N LEU A 157 -5.16 -12.22 11.46
CA LEU A 157 -5.45 -13.68 11.49
C LEU A 157 -6.26 -14.12 12.74
N GLY A 158 -7.52 -13.69 12.83
CA GLY A 158 -8.39 -13.93 13.98
C GLY A 158 -8.68 -15.41 14.26
N GLU A 159 -8.70 -16.26 13.23
CA GLU A 159 -8.79 -17.72 13.36
C GLU A 159 -7.69 -18.32 14.28
N LEU A 160 -6.50 -17.72 14.34
CA LEU A 160 -5.42 -18.16 15.25
C LEU A 160 -5.71 -17.81 16.72
N LEU A 161 -6.36 -16.67 16.98
CA LEU A 161 -6.85 -16.31 18.32
C LEU A 161 -8.01 -17.22 18.76
N ALA A 162 -8.92 -17.55 17.85
CA ALA A 162 -9.98 -18.52 18.12
C ALA A 162 -9.43 -19.95 18.35
N PHE A 163 -8.42 -20.37 17.58
CA PHE A 163 -7.76 -21.66 17.76
C PHE A 163 -7.04 -21.76 19.12
N THR A 164 -6.34 -20.69 19.53
CA THR A 164 -5.66 -20.64 20.84
C THR A 164 -6.64 -20.52 22.01
N MET A 165 -7.77 -19.83 21.83
CA MET A 165 -8.91 -19.88 22.76
C MET A 165 -9.44 -21.32 22.91
N GLY A 166 -9.51 -22.08 21.82
CA GLY A 166 -9.88 -23.51 21.82
C GLY A 166 -8.89 -24.40 22.60
N ILE A 167 -7.58 -24.20 22.40
CA ILE A 167 -6.54 -24.90 23.19
C ILE A 167 -6.69 -24.57 24.68
N ALA A 168 -6.89 -23.30 25.03
CA ALA A 168 -7.09 -22.87 26.42
C ALA A 168 -8.36 -23.47 27.04
N ALA A 169 -9.47 -23.53 26.30
CA ALA A 169 -10.71 -24.18 26.72
C ALA A 169 -10.51 -25.69 26.96
N CYS A 170 -9.81 -26.40 26.06
CA CYS A 170 -9.43 -27.80 26.25
C CYS A 170 -8.56 -28.02 27.49
N GLY A 171 -7.58 -27.14 27.73
CA GLY A 171 -6.76 -27.16 28.95
C GLY A 171 -7.60 -27.02 30.23
N LEU A 172 -8.57 -26.10 30.25
CA LEU A 172 -9.50 -25.93 31.37
C LEU A 172 -10.44 -27.13 31.54
N ILE A 173 -10.90 -27.78 30.46
CA ILE A 173 -11.68 -29.04 30.53
C ILE A 173 -10.85 -30.15 31.20
N VAL A 174 -9.58 -30.31 30.81
CA VAL A 174 -8.67 -31.31 31.41
C VAL A 174 -8.42 -31.00 32.89
N MET A 175 -8.11 -29.73 33.24
CA MET A 175 -7.95 -29.31 34.64
C MET A 175 -9.22 -29.52 35.48
N ALA A 176 -10.39 -29.20 34.92
CA ALA A 176 -11.68 -29.40 35.57
C ALA A 176 -11.97 -30.88 35.82
N HIS A 177 -11.65 -31.77 34.87
CA HIS A 177 -11.75 -33.21 35.05
C HIS A 177 -10.79 -33.75 36.13
N ILE A 178 -9.50 -33.42 36.05
CA ILE A 178 -8.50 -33.89 37.01
C ILE A 178 -8.81 -33.41 38.42
N GLY A 179 -9.16 -32.13 38.59
CA GLY A 179 -9.53 -31.61 39.89
C GLY A 179 -10.89 -32.12 40.40
N LEU A 180 -11.81 -32.53 39.52
CA LEU A 180 -13.05 -33.22 39.91
C LEU A 180 -12.78 -34.67 40.37
N TRP A 181 -11.81 -35.37 39.77
CA TRP A 181 -11.32 -36.65 40.30
C TRP A 181 -10.59 -36.47 41.64
N ALA A 182 -9.78 -35.42 41.77
CA ALA A 182 -9.11 -35.08 43.04
C ALA A 182 -10.07 -34.74 44.17
N ALA A 183 -11.12 -33.95 43.90
CA ALA A 183 -12.16 -33.68 44.89
C ALA A 183 -12.88 -34.98 45.32
N ARG A 184 -13.24 -35.86 44.37
CA ARG A 184 -13.88 -37.15 44.69
C ARG A 184 -13.00 -38.04 45.58
N SER A 185 -11.69 -38.12 45.30
CA SER A 185 -10.74 -38.93 46.09
C SER A 185 -10.35 -38.35 47.46
N VAL A 186 -11.00 -37.26 47.89
CA VAL A 186 -10.87 -36.63 49.21
C VAL A 186 -12.21 -36.58 49.95
N ILE A 187 -13.32 -36.48 49.22
CA ILE A 187 -14.68 -36.31 49.77
C ILE A 187 -15.36 -37.64 50.14
N LEU A 188 -14.98 -38.76 49.53
CA LEU A 188 -15.57 -40.08 49.78
C LEU A 188 -14.67 -40.98 50.65
N PRO A 189 -14.91 -41.10 51.97
CA PRO A 189 -14.44 -42.27 52.71
C PRO A 189 -15.26 -43.50 52.26
N THR A 190 -14.59 -44.59 51.94
CA THR A 190 -15.22 -45.92 51.93
C THR A 190 -14.87 -46.57 53.26
N GLU A 191 -15.89 -46.94 54.03
CA GLU A 191 -15.71 -47.46 55.39
C GLU A 191 -15.34 -48.95 55.32
N GLU A 192 -14.31 -49.33 56.08
CA GLU A 192 -13.68 -50.65 55.99
C GLU A 192 -14.31 -51.60 57.04
N PRO A 193 -14.80 -52.79 56.65
CA PRO A 193 -15.57 -53.64 57.55
C PRO A 193 -14.69 -54.39 58.56
N SER A 194 -14.62 -53.88 59.79
CA SER A 194 -13.87 -54.51 60.88
C SER A 194 -14.56 -55.79 61.42
N SER A 195 -14.10 -56.93 60.91
CA SER A 195 -13.93 -58.22 61.62
C SER A 195 -15.10 -58.77 62.47
N GLY A 196 -15.75 -59.84 61.99
CA GLY A 196 -16.78 -60.57 62.77
C GLY A 196 -17.34 -61.85 62.12
N ASP A 197 -16.48 -62.72 61.57
CA ASP A 197 -16.83 -64.02 60.94
C ASP A 197 -17.83 -63.95 59.76
N PRO A 198 -18.04 -65.06 58.99
CA PRO A 198 -17.04 -65.54 58.05
C PRO A 198 -17.57 -65.59 56.60
N ALA A 199 -16.67 -65.78 55.64
CA ALA A 199 -16.99 -66.01 54.22
C ALA A 199 -16.98 -67.53 53.90
N PRO A 200 -17.44 -68.00 52.71
CA PRO A 200 -17.94 -67.26 51.54
C PRO A 200 -19.28 -67.82 50.98
N GLU A 201 -19.51 -67.55 49.68
CA GLU A 201 -20.40 -68.23 48.71
C GLU A 201 -21.79 -67.62 48.41
N ASP A 202 -22.22 -67.99 47.19
CA ASP A 202 -23.48 -67.78 46.47
C ASP A 202 -23.96 -66.40 45.94
N LEU A 203 -24.09 -66.40 44.60
CA LEU A 203 -25.03 -65.65 43.74
C LEU A 203 -24.70 -64.21 43.28
N ASP A 204 -23.75 -64.18 42.34
CA ASP A 204 -23.83 -63.65 40.95
C ASP A 204 -24.95 -62.63 40.56
N PRO A 205 -24.66 -61.59 39.75
CA PRO A 205 -25.57 -60.47 39.55
C PRO A 205 -26.54 -60.65 38.38
N ARG A 206 -27.81 -60.23 38.58
CA ARG A 206 -28.50 -59.23 37.72
C ARG A 206 -29.92 -58.87 38.16
N PHE A 207 -30.33 -57.67 37.71
CA PHE A 207 -31.70 -57.15 37.54
C PHE A 207 -32.88 -57.95 38.12
N SER A 208 -33.50 -57.42 39.17
CA SER A 208 -34.96 -57.48 39.34
C SER A 208 -35.46 -56.26 40.09
N ARG A 209 -36.38 -55.50 39.46
CA ARG A 209 -37.02 -54.30 40.03
C ARG A 209 -38.53 -54.39 39.86
N PRO A 210 -39.31 -54.53 40.95
CA PRO A 210 -40.71 -54.14 40.96
C PRO A 210 -40.90 -52.82 41.72
N ARG A 211 -40.99 -51.75 40.93
CA ARG A 211 -41.89 -50.58 41.10
C ARG A 211 -42.65 -50.47 42.44
N SER A 212 -42.22 -49.58 43.33
CA SER A 212 -43.10 -48.91 44.29
C SER A 212 -43.32 -47.45 43.89
N THR A 213 -44.56 -46.96 44.04
CA THR A 213 -44.98 -45.59 43.71
C THR A 213 -44.97 -44.72 44.96
N GLY A 214 -44.14 -43.67 45.00
CA GLY A 214 -44.13 -42.76 46.16
C GLY A 214 -43.15 -41.57 46.15
N THR A 215 -42.21 -41.49 45.19
CA THR A 215 -41.06 -40.56 45.29
C THR A 215 -41.12 -39.31 44.38
N TRP A 216 -42.19 -39.10 43.61
CA TRP A 216 -42.27 -37.95 42.68
C TRP A 216 -42.66 -36.62 43.35
N GLN A 217 -43.49 -36.62 44.41
CA GLN A 217 -43.79 -35.43 45.21
C GLN A 217 -42.55 -34.81 45.88
N GLY A 218 -41.55 -35.64 46.23
CA GLY A 218 -40.31 -35.15 46.86
C GLY A 218 -39.39 -34.42 45.88
N CYS A 219 -39.24 -34.96 44.66
CA CYS A 219 -38.40 -34.35 43.63
C CYS A 219 -38.91 -32.97 43.21
N LEU A 220 -40.23 -32.82 43.02
CA LEU A 220 -40.85 -31.53 42.71
C LEU A 220 -40.67 -30.47 43.80
N ARG A 221 -40.69 -30.86 45.09
CA ARG A 221 -40.51 -29.90 46.19
C ARG A 221 -39.05 -29.47 46.38
N ALA A 222 -38.09 -30.35 46.07
CA ALA A 222 -36.67 -29.98 45.98
C ALA A 222 -36.35 -29.04 44.79
N LEU A 223 -37.22 -29.02 43.77
CA LEU A 223 -37.06 -28.18 42.57
C LEU A 223 -37.37 -26.69 42.81
N GLN A 224 -38.09 -26.35 43.89
CA GLN A 224 -38.50 -24.97 44.24
C GLN A 224 -37.48 -24.18 45.09
N GLY A 225 -36.26 -24.71 45.29
CA GLY A 225 -35.20 -24.05 46.06
C GLY A 225 -34.51 -22.88 45.33
N HIS A 226 -34.89 -21.65 45.66
CA HIS A 226 -34.23 -20.35 45.40
C HIS A 226 -33.68 -20.08 43.97
N PRO A 227 -34.31 -19.20 43.16
CA PRO A 227 -33.78 -18.82 41.84
C PRO A 227 -32.38 -18.19 41.91
N PHE A 228 -32.08 -17.48 43.00
CA PHE A 228 -30.76 -16.84 43.24
C PHE A 228 -29.60 -17.85 43.22
N ARG A 229 -29.82 -19.10 43.66
CA ARG A 229 -28.80 -20.17 43.67
C ARG A 229 -28.58 -20.78 42.28
N ARG A 230 -29.59 -20.71 41.40
CA ARG A 230 -29.45 -21.07 39.97
C ARG A 230 -28.76 -19.95 39.20
N LEU A 231 -29.11 -18.69 39.44
CA LEU A 231 -28.40 -17.54 38.85
C LEU A 231 -26.92 -17.53 39.25
N SER A 232 -26.59 -17.74 40.54
CA SER A 232 -25.18 -17.72 40.96
C SER A 232 -24.38 -18.87 40.36
N THR A 233 -24.93 -20.09 40.27
CA THR A 233 -24.23 -21.22 39.63
C THR A 233 -24.15 -21.10 38.11
N ALA A 234 -25.14 -20.49 37.45
CA ALA A 234 -25.09 -20.21 36.02
C ALA A 234 -24.09 -19.09 35.68
N ALA A 235 -24.09 -17.98 36.44
CA ALA A 235 -23.12 -16.88 36.27
C ALA A 235 -21.68 -17.38 36.49
N LEU A 236 -21.47 -18.16 37.56
CA LEU A 236 -20.22 -18.84 37.87
C LEU A 236 -19.75 -19.79 36.75
N ALA A 237 -20.68 -20.49 36.10
CA ALA A 237 -20.39 -21.33 34.94
C ALA A 237 -20.09 -20.52 33.67
N LEU A 238 -20.56 -19.28 33.56
CA LEU A 238 -20.23 -18.39 32.43
C LEU A 238 -18.89 -17.67 32.61
N LEU A 239 -18.37 -17.49 33.83
CA LEU A 239 -17.09 -16.80 34.08
C LEU A 239 -15.91 -17.30 33.24
N PRO A 240 -15.67 -18.63 33.04
CA PRO A 240 -14.55 -19.11 32.22
C PRO A 240 -14.73 -18.76 30.73
N ALA A 241 -15.98 -18.82 30.23
CA ALA A 241 -16.29 -18.44 28.86
C ALA A 241 -16.14 -16.94 28.64
N ILE A 242 -16.65 -16.12 29.57
CA ILE A 242 -16.49 -14.65 29.55
C ILE A 242 -15.01 -14.26 29.64
N ALA A 243 -14.22 -14.91 30.51
CA ALA A 243 -12.80 -14.65 30.64
C ALA A 243 -12.01 -15.00 29.37
N LEU A 244 -12.32 -16.12 28.72
CA LEU A 244 -11.69 -16.50 27.45
C LEU A 244 -12.13 -15.60 26.29
N VAL A 245 -13.43 -15.34 26.12
CA VAL A 245 -13.94 -14.44 25.07
C VAL A 245 -13.38 -13.03 25.25
N THR A 246 -13.26 -12.53 26.48
CA THR A 246 -12.61 -11.24 26.76
C THR A 246 -11.10 -11.30 26.50
N GLY A 247 -10.42 -12.35 26.96
CA GLY A 247 -8.96 -12.49 26.86
C GLY A 247 -8.41 -12.66 25.43
N PHE A 248 -9.19 -13.28 24.52
CA PHE A 248 -8.84 -13.41 23.10
C PHE A 248 -9.58 -12.39 22.21
N GLY A 249 -10.78 -11.97 22.60
CA GLY A 249 -11.57 -10.95 21.90
C GLY A 249 -11.05 -9.52 22.06
N ILE A 250 -10.45 -9.16 23.20
CA ILE A 250 -9.78 -7.85 23.33
C ILE A 250 -8.60 -7.75 22.35
N PRO A 251 -7.60 -8.67 22.32
CA PRO A 251 -6.55 -8.66 21.30
C PRO A 251 -7.06 -8.64 19.86
N TYR A 252 -8.14 -9.39 19.57
CA TYR A 252 -8.81 -9.34 18.27
C TYR A 252 -9.36 -7.95 17.96
N LEU A 253 -10.04 -7.29 18.90
CA LEU A 253 -10.68 -5.98 18.68
C LEU A 253 -9.70 -4.79 18.74
N THR A 254 -8.62 -4.87 19.50
CA THR A 254 -7.60 -3.80 19.59
C THR A 254 -6.64 -3.83 18.41
N VAL A 255 -6.25 -5.03 17.93
CA VAL A 255 -5.52 -5.18 16.67
C VAL A 255 -6.52 -5.08 15.51
N LYS A 256 -6.78 -3.84 15.07
CA LYS A 256 -7.34 -3.61 13.74
C LYS A 256 -6.36 -4.13 12.69
N SER A 257 -6.91 -4.64 11.58
CA SER A 257 -6.12 -4.86 10.38
C SER A 257 -5.64 -3.49 9.89
N THR A 258 -4.33 -3.28 9.80
CA THR A 258 -3.76 -2.15 9.05
C THR A 258 -3.69 -2.47 7.57
N TYR A 259 -3.66 -3.77 7.25
CA TYR A 259 -3.85 -4.33 5.93
C TYR A 259 -5.30 -4.16 5.44
N ALA A 260 -5.45 -3.81 4.16
CA ALA A 260 -6.73 -3.70 3.47
C ALA A 260 -6.63 -4.39 2.10
N ASP A 261 -7.52 -5.35 1.83
CA ASP A 261 -7.58 -6.13 0.58
C ASP A 261 -8.05 -5.33 -0.65
N THR A 262 -8.42 -4.05 -0.48
CA THR A 262 -8.95 -3.17 -1.54
C THR A 262 -8.49 -1.73 -1.34
N PRO A 263 -8.15 -0.99 -2.41
CA PRO A 263 -7.80 0.42 -2.32
C PRO A 263 -9.01 1.27 -1.90
N THR A 264 -8.77 2.36 -1.17
CA THR A 264 -9.81 3.36 -0.85
C THR A 264 -9.75 4.52 -1.85
N VAL A 265 -10.68 4.52 -2.82
CA VAL A 265 -10.80 5.59 -3.81
C VAL A 265 -11.48 6.82 -3.20
N THR A 266 -10.88 7.99 -3.38
CA THR A 266 -11.47 9.31 -3.09
C THR A 266 -11.31 10.19 -4.32
N GLN A 267 -12.41 10.77 -4.82
CA GLN A 267 -12.40 11.52 -6.08
C GLN A 267 -13.19 12.82 -5.95
N THR A 268 -12.57 13.91 -6.40
CA THR A 268 -13.16 15.25 -6.53
C THR A 268 -13.10 15.63 -8.00
N THR A 269 -14.23 15.70 -8.69
CA THR A 269 -14.30 16.06 -10.12
C THR A 269 -14.56 17.55 -10.33
N ALA A 270 -13.91 18.14 -11.32
CA ALA A 270 -14.21 19.50 -11.79
C ALA A 270 -15.45 19.52 -12.70
N SER A 271 -16.05 20.70 -12.87
CA SER A 271 -17.00 20.92 -13.97
C SER A 271 -16.28 20.86 -15.33
N ALA A 272 -16.97 20.36 -16.34
CA ALA A 272 -16.46 20.41 -17.72
C ALA A 272 -16.31 21.87 -18.18
N ILE A 273 -15.28 22.13 -18.98
CA ILE A 273 -15.15 23.36 -19.76
C ILE A 273 -15.64 23.06 -21.19
N ASP A 274 -16.19 24.06 -21.87
CA ASP A 274 -16.34 24.07 -23.33
C ASP A 274 -14.95 24.06 -23.99
N ASP A 275 -14.77 23.34 -25.09
CA ASP A 275 -13.47 23.15 -25.72
C ASP A 275 -12.90 24.49 -26.26
N ALA A 276 -13.79 25.42 -26.63
CA ALA A 276 -13.46 26.80 -27.01
C ALA A 276 -12.98 27.70 -25.85
N GLN A 277 -13.03 27.22 -24.61
CA GLN A 277 -12.57 27.91 -23.39
C GLN A 277 -11.42 27.16 -22.68
N LEU A 278 -10.90 26.08 -23.28
CA LEU A 278 -9.68 25.44 -22.79
C LEU A 278 -8.49 26.39 -22.94
N PRO A 279 -7.54 26.41 -21.98
CA PRO A 279 -6.36 27.26 -22.07
C PRO A 279 -5.49 26.85 -23.27
N THR A 280 -4.90 27.83 -23.96
CA THR A 280 -3.87 27.58 -24.99
C THR A 280 -2.49 27.47 -24.36
N TYR A 281 -1.52 26.91 -25.09
CA TYR A 281 -0.12 26.99 -24.66
C TYR A 281 0.34 28.47 -24.58
N PRO A 282 1.25 28.82 -23.65
CA PRO A 282 1.89 30.13 -23.56
C PRO A 282 2.40 30.66 -24.90
N THR A 283 2.16 31.96 -25.15
CA THR A 283 2.67 32.68 -26.35
C THR A 283 3.61 33.82 -25.99
N SER A 284 3.75 34.10 -24.70
CA SER A 284 4.73 34.99 -24.09
C SER A 284 5.22 34.38 -22.77
N PHE A 285 5.98 35.15 -21.98
CA PHE A 285 6.28 34.84 -20.59
C PHE A 285 5.98 36.07 -19.73
N GLY A 286 5.22 35.89 -18.66
CA GLY A 286 5.11 36.91 -17.63
C GLY A 286 6.45 37.16 -16.91
N THR A 287 6.66 38.39 -16.44
CA THR A 287 7.87 38.79 -15.71
C THR A 287 7.92 38.28 -14.27
N GLN A 288 6.91 37.54 -13.81
CA GLN A 288 6.78 37.01 -12.44
C GLN A 288 6.07 35.66 -12.45
N LYS A 289 6.44 34.77 -11.52
CA LYS A 289 5.64 33.57 -11.16
C LYS A 289 4.22 33.96 -10.73
N THR A 290 3.25 33.10 -11.03
CA THR A 290 1.86 33.24 -10.56
C THR A 290 1.60 32.41 -9.30
N TRP A 291 2.22 31.24 -9.17
CA TRP A 291 2.05 30.35 -8.02
C TRP A 291 3.28 29.48 -7.76
N VAL A 292 3.38 28.96 -6.54
CA VAL A 292 4.37 27.96 -6.11
C VAL A 292 3.64 26.81 -5.44
N LYS A 293 4.10 25.57 -5.64
CA LYS A 293 3.52 24.38 -5.04
C LYS A 293 4.61 23.41 -4.59
N ASP A 294 4.61 23.08 -3.31
CA ASP A 294 5.38 21.97 -2.76
C ASP A 294 4.65 20.65 -3.00
N VAL A 295 5.41 19.62 -3.37
CA VAL A 295 4.90 18.28 -3.70
C VAL A 295 5.82 17.22 -3.09
N ASP A 296 5.28 16.49 -2.12
CA ASP A 296 5.93 15.30 -1.56
C ASP A 296 5.51 14.03 -2.31
N GLY A 297 6.46 13.13 -2.56
CA GLY A 297 6.21 11.88 -3.28
C GLY A 297 5.84 12.10 -4.74
N PHE A 298 6.42 13.13 -5.36
CA PHE A 298 6.32 13.41 -6.80
C PHE A 298 6.74 12.19 -7.63
N LEU A 299 5.98 11.87 -8.68
CA LEU A 299 6.34 10.83 -9.66
C LEU A 299 6.51 11.39 -11.08
N ASP A 300 5.53 12.16 -11.57
CA ASP A 300 5.52 12.72 -12.94
C ASP A 300 4.60 13.94 -13.03
N ILE A 301 4.76 14.75 -14.07
CA ILE A 301 3.86 15.86 -14.41
C ILE A 301 3.74 16.03 -15.92
N ALA A 302 2.51 16.13 -16.42
CA ALA A 302 2.21 16.20 -17.85
C ALA A 302 1.26 17.37 -18.19
N GLY A 303 1.24 17.79 -19.46
CA GLY A 303 0.39 18.87 -19.96
C GLY A 303 -0.99 18.40 -20.44
N GLY A 304 -1.99 18.40 -19.56
CA GLY A 304 -3.38 18.13 -19.93
C GLY A 304 -4.08 19.33 -20.57
N ALA A 305 -5.15 19.09 -21.33
CA ALA A 305 -5.88 20.13 -22.08
C ALA A 305 -6.44 21.28 -21.21
N ALA A 306 -6.61 21.05 -19.90
CA ALA A 306 -7.11 22.05 -18.94
C ALA A 306 -6.03 22.67 -18.04
N GLY A 307 -4.76 22.31 -18.24
CA GLY A 307 -3.63 22.67 -17.38
C GLY A 307 -2.76 21.46 -16.98
N PRO A 308 -1.75 21.67 -16.12
CA PRO A 308 -0.88 20.60 -15.65
C PRO A 308 -1.63 19.49 -14.92
N ILE A 309 -1.23 18.24 -15.14
CA ILE A 309 -1.67 17.07 -14.38
C ILE A 309 -0.46 16.56 -13.61
N LEU A 310 -0.56 16.56 -12.28
CA LEU A 310 0.48 16.11 -11.36
C LEU A 310 0.17 14.69 -10.86
N LEU A 311 1.19 13.82 -10.89
CA LEU A 311 1.16 12.49 -10.26
C LEU A 311 2.06 12.47 -9.03
N THR A 312 1.50 12.01 -7.91
CA THR A 312 2.24 11.56 -6.73
C THR A 312 1.92 10.10 -6.43
N LYS A 313 2.67 9.49 -5.51
CA LYS A 313 2.60 8.05 -5.18
C LYS A 313 1.19 7.47 -5.01
N ASP A 314 0.24 8.22 -4.47
CA ASP A 314 -1.15 7.75 -4.27
C ASP A 314 -2.24 8.65 -4.87
N THR A 315 -1.86 9.76 -5.53
CA THR A 315 -2.80 10.82 -5.95
C THR A 315 -2.46 11.41 -7.32
N ILE A 316 -3.47 11.54 -8.17
CA ILE A 316 -3.47 12.32 -9.43
C ILE A 316 -4.20 13.64 -9.18
N THR A 317 -3.64 14.78 -9.60
CA THR A 317 -4.24 16.10 -9.40
C THR A 317 -4.17 16.96 -10.65
N GLY A 318 -5.31 17.35 -11.21
CA GLY A 318 -5.40 18.40 -12.22
C GLY A 318 -5.23 19.78 -11.58
N ILE A 319 -4.27 20.56 -12.05
CA ILE A 319 -3.89 21.86 -11.50
C ILE A 319 -4.52 22.99 -12.33
N ASP A 320 -4.99 24.03 -11.66
CA ASP A 320 -5.39 25.27 -12.31
C ASP A 320 -4.13 26.07 -12.72
N PRO A 321 -3.85 26.26 -14.03
CA PRO A 321 -2.65 26.96 -14.47
C PRO A 321 -2.61 28.41 -13.99
N ALA A 322 -3.76 29.03 -13.71
CA ALA A 322 -3.86 30.44 -13.30
C ALA A 322 -3.59 30.69 -11.80
N ASN A 323 -3.53 29.65 -10.94
CA ASN A 323 -3.35 29.84 -9.49
C ASN A 323 -2.77 28.63 -8.71
N GLY A 324 -2.50 27.49 -9.34
CA GLY A 324 -1.88 26.32 -8.71
C GLY A 324 -2.81 25.46 -7.86
N SER A 325 -4.08 25.84 -7.69
CA SER A 325 -5.07 25.06 -6.94
C SER A 325 -5.40 23.72 -7.61
N ALA A 326 -5.98 22.79 -6.85
CA ALA A 326 -6.47 21.53 -7.39
C ALA A 326 -7.87 21.74 -7.99
N ARG A 327 -7.99 21.60 -9.31
CA ARG A 327 -9.28 21.62 -10.03
C ARG A 327 -10.07 20.35 -9.77
N TRP A 328 -9.37 19.23 -9.89
CA TRP A 328 -9.85 17.88 -9.65
C TRP A 328 -8.75 17.05 -9.04
N GLN A 329 -9.12 16.01 -8.30
CA GLN A 329 -8.18 15.11 -7.64
C GLN A 329 -8.74 13.70 -7.57
N TYR A 330 -7.90 12.71 -7.88
CA TYR A 330 -8.22 11.28 -7.77
C TYR A 330 -7.14 10.62 -6.91
N ARG A 331 -7.54 10.08 -5.76
CA ARG A 331 -6.64 9.43 -4.78
C ARG A 331 -7.05 7.98 -4.60
N ARG A 332 -6.09 7.06 -4.67
CA ARG A 332 -6.32 5.60 -4.59
C ARG A 332 -5.56 5.02 -3.41
N ALA A 333 -5.95 5.42 -2.20
CA ALA A 333 -5.19 5.17 -0.98
C ALA A 333 -5.01 3.66 -0.72
N GLY A 334 -3.77 3.24 -0.53
CA GLY A 334 -3.36 1.84 -0.41
C GLY A 334 -2.78 1.24 -1.70
N ALA A 335 -3.03 1.85 -2.85
CA ALA A 335 -2.31 1.55 -4.09
C ALA A 335 -1.11 2.51 -4.26
N GLU A 336 -0.10 2.07 -5.02
CA GLU A 336 1.02 2.90 -5.46
C GLU A 336 0.98 3.06 -6.98
N PHE A 337 0.99 4.29 -7.49
CA PHE A 337 1.12 4.56 -8.92
C PHE A 337 2.54 4.25 -9.41
N ARG A 338 2.65 3.63 -10.59
CA ARG A 338 3.94 3.26 -11.20
C ARG A 338 4.48 4.40 -12.08
N SER A 339 5.75 4.77 -11.87
CA SER A 339 6.61 5.29 -12.94
C SER A 339 7.35 4.12 -13.62
N GLN A 340 7.79 4.32 -14.87
CA GLN A 340 8.40 3.24 -15.67
C GLN A 340 9.92 3.16 -15.59
N LEU A 341 10.63 4.30 -15.50
CA LEU A 341 12.05 4.33 -15.15
C LEU A 341 12.23 4.59 -13.65
N LEU A 342 13.27 3.96 -13.09
CA LEU A 342 13.73 4.15 -11.70
C LEU A 342 15.08 4.89 -11.64
N GLU A 343 15.73 5.10 -12.80
CA GLU A 343 17.04 5.74 -12.93
C GLU A 343 16.98 6.84 -14.01
N THR A 344 17.58 7.99 -13.69
CA THR A 344 18.12 9.02 -14.60
C THR A 344 17.27 9.46 -15.82
N ASP A 345 16.26 10.30 -15.57
CA ASP A 345 15.73 11.32 -16.50
C ASP A 345 14.98 12.39 -15.67
N PRO A 346 14.87 13.67 -16.08
CA PRO A 346 14.33 14.70 -15.21
C PRO A 346 12.80 14.76 -15.26
N VAL A 347 12.17 14.57 -14.09
CA VAL A 347 11.01 15.26 -13.47
C VAL A 347 9.76 15.64 -14.30
N ALA A 348 9.84 15.94 -15.59
CA ALA A 348 8.72 16.28 -16.47
C ALA A 348 8.96 15.72 -17.88
N SER A 349 9.17 14.41 -17.97
CA SER A 349 9.31 13.68 -19.24
C SER A 349 7.96 13.49 -19.95
N GLY A 350 6.86 13.35 -19.20
CA GLY A 350 5.50 13.22 -19.76
C GLY A 350 5.11 11.82 -20.23
N ASP A 351 6.08 10.92 -20.45
CA ASP A 351 5.85 9.50 -20.77
C ASP A 351 6.29 8.53 -19.64
N LEU A 352 6.80 9.05 -18.51
CA LEU A 352 7.32 8.22 -17.41
C LEU A 352 6.24 7.64 -16.48
N GLY A 353 5.11 8.33 -16.30
CA GLY A 353 4.00 7.89 -15.43
C GLY A 353 2.62 8.42 -15.82
N LEU A 354 2.52 9.56 -16.52
CA LEU A 354 1.26 10.17 -16.96
C LEU A 354 1.15 10.30 -18.48
N ILE A 355 0.87 9.19 -19.17
CA ILE A 355 0.67 9.23 -20.62
C ILE A 355 -0.58 10.05 -20.96
N THR A 356 -0.39 11.14 -21.69
CA THR A 356 -1.46 12.05 -22.08
C THR A 356 -1.82 11.86 -23.56
N SER A 357 -3.11 11.90 -23.91
CA SER A 357 -3.56 11.74 -25.29
C SER A 357 -3.10 12.90 -26.19
N PRO A 358 -2.98 12.73 -27.52
CA PRO A 358 -2.55 13.78 -28.45
C PRO A 358 -3.33 15.11 -28.37
N ASN A 359 -4.65 15.04 -28.18
CA ASN A 359 -5.49 16.23 -27.93
C ASN A 359 -5.38 16.80 -26.50
N GLY A 360 -4.71 16.13 -25.56
CA GLY A 360 -4.60 16.51 -24.15
C GLY A 360 -5.82 16.14 -23.29
N ARG A 361 -6.86 15.52 -23.87
CA ARG A 361 -8.17 15.32 -23.23
C ARG A 361 -8.20 14.16 -22.24
N TYR A 362 -7.35 13.16 -22.42
CA TYR A 362 -7.29 11.98 -21.55
C TYR A 362 -5.88 11.78 -21.01
N VAL A 363 -5.79 11.21 -19.81
CA VAL A 363 -4.53 10.81 -19.18
C VAL A 363 -4.65 9.37 -18.67
N ALA A 364 -3.64 8.55 -18.93
CA ALA A 364 -3.55 7.16 -18.51
C ALA A 364 -2.42 6.96 -17.49
N VAL A 365 -2.68 6.11 -16.50
CA VAL A 365 -1.72 5.73 -15.45
C VAL A 365 -1.93 4.27 -15.04
N VAL A 366 -0.88 3.65 -14.50
CA VAL A 366 -0.93 2.30 -13.93
C VAL A 366 -0.79 2.38 -12.41
N ALA A 367 -1.70 1.75 -11.68
CA ALA A 367 -1.64 1.57 -10.24
C ALA A 367 -1.31 0.12 -9.87
N THR A 368 -0.44 -0.08 -8.89
CA THR A 368 -0.25 -1.35 -8.20
C THR A 368 -1.11 -1.33 -6.93
N ASP A 369 -2.11 -2.20 -6.85
CA ASP A 369 -3.06 -2.31 -5.75
C ASP A 369 -2.49 -3.08 -4.53
N PRO A 370 -3.12 -2.95 -3.35
CA PRO A 370 -2.75 -3.71 -2.16
C PRO A 370 -2.56 -5.20 -2.44
N THR A 371 -1.43 -5.77 -1.98
CA THR A 371 -1.09 -7.19 -2.13
C THR A 371 -2.17 -8.10 -1.53
N ILE A 372 -2.93 -8.83 -2.35
CA ILE A 372 -3.99 -9.73 -1.87
C ILE A 372 -3.35 -11.07 -1.44
N TYR A 373 -3.36 -11.37 -0.13
CA TYR A 373 -2.77 -12.60 0.41
C TYR A 373 -3.73 -13.79 0.23
N SER A 374 -3.26 -14.83 -0.46
CA SER A 374 -4.08 -15.98 -0.88
C SER A 374 -3.79 -17.26 -0.09
N SER A 375 -2.55 -17.47 0.37
CA SER A 375 -2.16 -18.64 1.17
C SER A 375 -1.04 -18.34 2.17
N MET A 376 -0.74 -19.30 3.03
CA MET A 376 0.38 -19.23 3.96
C MET A 376 1.33 -20.42 3.75
N SER A 377 2.62 -20.12 3.52
CA SER A 377 3.62 -21.12 3.15
C SER A 377 4.12 -21.93 4.36
N PRO A 378 4.01 -23.28 4.35
CA PRO A 378 4.45 -24.11 5.46
C PRO A 378 5.98 -24.24 5.57
N LYS A 379 6.75 -23.75 4.58
CA LYS A 379 8.22 -23.73 4.64
C LYS A 379 8.78 -22.51 5.36
N TRP A 380 8.18 -21.33 5.13
CA TRP A 380 8.80 -20.05 5.54
C TRP A 380 7.97 -19.21 6.53
N ARG A 381 6.68 -19.55 6.76
CA ARG A 381 5.71 -18.75 7.56
C ARG A 381 5.31 -17.40 6.95
N GLU A 382 5.72 -17.15 5.71
CA GLU A 382 5.29 -16.00 4.91
C GLU A 382 3.87 -16.22 4.36
N LEU A 383 3.21 -15.11 4.05
CA LEU A 383 1.94 -15.09 3.31
C LEU A 383 2.24 -14.97 1.82
N ASP A 384 1.75 -15.93 1.03
CA ASP A 384 1.82 -15.86 -0.43
C ASP A 384 0.71 -14.92 -0.91
N GLY A 385 1.06 -13.86 -1.64
CA GLY A 385 0.11 -12.86 -2.11
C GLY A 385 0.52 -12.21 -3.43
N THR A 386 -0.45 -11.56 -4.07
CA THR A 386 -0.29 -10.93 -5.39
C THR A 386 -0.88 -9.53 -5.35
N SER A 387 -0.07 -8.52 -5.67
CA SER A 387 -0.53 -7.16 -5.90
C SER A 387 -1.25 -7.12 -7.25
N PRO A 388 -2.56 -6.82 -7.31
CA PRO A 388 -3.22 -6.56 -8.58
C PRO A 388 -2.56 -5.35 -9.23
N VAL A 389 -2.52 -5.31 -10.55
CA VAL A 389 -2.17 -4.11 -11.29
C VAL A 389 -3.44 -3.63 -11.97
N THR A 390 -3.73 -2.33 -11.93
CA THR A 390 -4.92 -1.74 -12.52
C THR A 390 -4.54 -0.55 -13.40
N THR A 391 -5.03 -0.57 -14.63
CA THR A 391 -4.95 0.53 -15.59
C THR A 391 -6.11 1.49 -15.37
N LEU A 392 -5.82 2.79 -15.39
CA LEU A 392 -6.78 3.86 -15.20
C LEU A 392 -6.62 4.91 -16.30
N VAL A 393 -7.73 5.32 -16.93
CA VAL A 393 -7.78 6.47 -17.84
C VAL A 393 -8.80 7.48 -17.32
N LEU A 394 -8.39 8.74 -17.22
CA LEU A 394 -9.20 9.84 -16.72
C LEU A 394 -9.35 10.94 -17.78
N ASP A 395 -10.51 11.61 -17.82
CA ASP A 395 -10.68 12.86 -18.55
C ASP A 395 -9.89 13.97 -17.82
N ALA A 396 -8.93 14.58 -18.54
CA ALA A 396 -7.98 15.56 -18.03
C ALA A 396 -8.60 16.90 -17.60
N VAL A 397 -9.83 17.20 -18.05
CA VAL A 397 -10.54 18.46 -17.80
C VAL A 397 -11.34 18.37 -16.50
N THR A 398 -11.96 17.22 -16.26
CA THR A 398 -12.91 16.95 -15.17
C THR A 398 -12.36 16.06 -14.07
N GLY A 399 -11.31 15.27 -14.33
CA GLY A 399 -10.79 14.26 -13.42
C GLY A 399 -11.69 13.04 -13.27
N LYS A 400 -12.68 12.86 -14.15
CA LYS A 400 -13.59 11.69 -14.14
C LYS A 400 -12.86 10.47 -14.71
N VAL A 401 -12.99 9.31 -14.06
CA VAL A 401 -12.52 8.03 -14.63
C VAL A 401 -13.40 7.65 -15.82
N ILE A 402 -12.75 7.27 -16.92
CA ILE A 402 -13.34 6.86 -18.19
C ILE A 402 -13.18 5.35 -18.40
N LEU A 403 -11.99 4.82 -18.08
CA LEU A 403 -11.66 3.40 -18.12
C LEU A 403 -10.94 3.00 -16.82
N GLU A 404 -11.34 1.86 -16.24
CA GLU A 404 -10.62 1.19 -15.15
C GLU A 404 -10.59 -0.31 -15.50
N HIS A 405 -9.39 -0.89 -15.60
CA HIS A 405 -9.22 -2.27 -16.07
C HIS A 405 -8.13 -3.03 -15.29
N PRO A 406 -8.42 -4.22 -14.74
CA PRO A 406 -7.42 -5.04 -14.05
C PRO A 406 -6.47 -5.70 -15.06
N ARG A 407 -5.18 -5.43 -14.93
CA ARG A 407 -4.10 -5.92 -15.80
C ARG A 407 -3.81 -7.41 -15.52
N GLN A 408 -4.00 -8.27 -16.53
CA GLN A 408 -3.72 -9.70 -16.45
C GLN A 408 -2.21 -10.00 -16.51
N THR A 409 -1.66 -10.52 -15.42
CA THR A 409 -0.21 -10.68 -15.18
C THR A 409 0.55 -11.51 -16.23
N GLU A 410 -0.14 -12.39 -16.98
CA GLU A 410 0.45 -13.24 -18.02
C GLU A 410 0.47 -12.58 -19.43
N ASP A 411 -0.19 -11.42 -19.60
CA ASP A 411 -0.39 -10.76 -20.89
C ASP A 411 0.47 -9.51 -21.13
N HIS A 412 1.36 -9.16 -20.20
CA HIS A 412 2.16 -7.93 -20.25
C HIS A 412 3.36 -8.02 -21.18
N GLU A 413 3.13 -7.66 -22.43
CA GLU A 413 4.11 -6.85 -23.18
C GLU A 413 4.13 -5.44 -22.54
N ASP A 414 5.28 -4.79 -22.44
CA ASP A 414 5.41 -3.50 -21.72
C ASP A 414 4.75 -2.30 -22.42
N THR A 415 4.17 -2.52 -23.61
CA THR A 415 3.40 -1.56 -24.41
C THR A 415 2.30 -0.88 -23.58
N PHE A 416 2.30 0.45 -23.54
CA PHE A 416 1.23 1.23 -22.90
C PHE A 416 1.07 2.58 -23.62
N GLN A 417 -0.04 2.77 -24.34
CA GLN A 417 -0.22 3.91 -25.25
C GLN A 417 -1.64 4.47 -25.21
N LEU A 418 -1.76 5.79 -25.32
CA LEU A 418 -3.04 6.50 -25.31
C LEU A 418 -3.22 7.34 -26.59
N SER A 419 -4.31 7.08 -27.30
CA SER A 419 -4.81 7.89 -28.42
C SER A 419 -5.96 8.79 -27.97
N ASP A 420 -6.57 9.55 -28.88
CA ASP A 420 -7.73 10.39 -28.58
C ASP A 420 -9.02 9.59 -28.29
N SER A 421 -9.07 8.29 -28.62
CA SER A 421 -10.31 7.48 -28.51
C SER A 421 -10.13 6.03 -28.03
N ALA A 422 -8.89 5.55 -27.90
CA ALA A 422 -8.57 4.24 -27.34
C ALA A 422 -7.25 4.22 -26.56
N LEU A 423 -7.17 3.28 -25.62
CA LEU A 423 -5.94 2.88 -24.93
C LEU A 423 -5.46 1.54 -25.51
N LEU A 424 -4.16 1.37 -25.72
CA LEU A 424 -3.52 0.09 -25.95
C LEU A 424 -2.73 -0.30 -24.68
N ASP A 425 -3.08 -1.44 -24.08
CA ASP A 425 -2.51 -1.94 -22.83
C ASP A 425 -1.97 -3.36 -23.06
N GLY A 426 -0.64 -3.47 -23.11
CA GLY A 426 0.07 -4.62 -23.67
C GLY A 426 -0.35 -4.87 -25.12
N THR A 427 -1.12 -5.94 -25.32
CA THR A 427 -1.59 -6.40 -26.63
C THR A 427 -3.03 -6.00 -26.96
N VAL A 428 -3.80 -5.49 -25.99
CA VAL A 428 -5.25 -5.31 -26.11
C VAL A 428 -5.62 -3.83 -26.21
N ALA A 429 -6.40 -3.47 -27.23
CA ALA A 429 -6.95 -2.13 -27.38
C ALA A 429 -8.35 -2.02 -26.78
N TYR A 430 -8.58 -0.95 -26.01
CA TYR A 430 -9.85 -0.63 -25.34
C TYR A 430 -10.38 0.73 -25.79
N SER A 431 -11.67 0.81 -26.11
CA SER A 431 -12.30 2.09 -26.47
C SER A 431 -12.53 2.96 -25.23
N LEU A 432 -12.20 4.25 -25.31
CA LEU A 432 -12.52 5.25 -24.29
C LEU A 432 -14.01 5.67 -24.32
N THR A 433 -14.79 5.20 -25.30
CA THR A 433 -16.22 5.55 -25.43
C THR A 433 -17.11 4.70 -24.53
N ASP A 434 -16.84 3.39 -24.42
CA ASP A 434 -17.66 2.42 -23.70
C ASP A 434 -16.85 1.40 -22.86
N GLY A 435 -15.52 1.45 -22.90
CA GLY A 435 -14.62 0.51 -22.22
C GLY A 435 -14.50 -0.86 -22.89
N SER A 436 -15.06 -1.06 -24.09
CA SER A 436 -15.02 -2.35 -24.79
C SER A 436 -13.62 -2.68 -25.34
N ARG A 437 -13.25 -3.97 -25.31
CA ARG A 437 -12.11 -4.51 -26.08
C ARG A 437 -12.42 -4.36 -27.57
N MET A 438 -11.66 -3.50 -28.24
CA MET A 438 -11.75 -3.29 -29.69
C MET A 438 -11.14 -4.48 -30.45
N TRP A 439 -9.95 -4.89 -30.04
CA TRP A 439 -9.16 -5.98 -30.63
C TRP A 439 -7.97 -6.32 -29.73
N ASP A 440 -7.24 -7.37 -30.12
CA ASP A 440 -6.06 -7.91 -29.44
C ASP A 440 -5.04 -8.37 -30.48
N LEU A 441 -3.79 -7.94 -30.34
CA LEU A 441 -2.70 -8.27 -31.24
C LEU A 441 -2.37 -9.77 -31.28
N LYS A 442 -2.80 -10.55 -30.29
CA LYS A 442 -2.69 -12.03 -30.28
C LYS A 442 -3.72 -12.69 -31.18
N ASP A 443 -4.92 -12.11 -31.32
CA ASP A 443 -5.95 -12.55 -32.27
C ASP A 443 -5.56 -12.20 -33.73
N ILE A 444 -4.81 -11.10 -33.90
CA ILE A 444 -4.40 -10.59 -35.21
C ILE A 444 -3.11 -11.28 -35.64
N HIS A 445 -3.21 -12.23 -36.57
CA HIS A 445 -2.05 -12.93 -37.14
C HIS A 445 -1.19 -12.03 -38.04
N LEU A 446 -0.42 -11.12 -37.43
CA LEU A 446 0.63 -10.36 -38.09
C LEU A 446 1.71 -11.33 -38.60
N TYR A 447 1.91 -11.37 -39.92
CA TYR A 447 2.95 -12.21 -40.53
C TYR A 447 4.34 -11.71 -40.10
N LYS A 448 5.16 -12.62 -39.54
CA LYS A 448 6.54 -12.33 -39.11
C LYS A 448 7.45 -11.84 -40.25
N ASP A 449 7.08 -12.12 -41.49
CA ASP A 449 7.79 -11.66 -42.70
C ASP A 449 7.44 -10.19 -43.06
N THR A 450 6.37 -9.64 -42.48
CA THR A 450 5.90 -8.25 -42.68
C THR A 450 6.22 -7.35 -41.49
N VAL A 451 6.24 -7.94 -40.29
CA VAL A 451 6.45 -7.26 -39.01
C VAL A 451 7.68 -7.88 -38.35
N PRO A 452 8.86 -7.24 -38.38
CA PRO A 452 10.00 -7.69 -37.59
C PRO A 452 9.63 -7.71 -36.10
N ASN A 453 10.24 -8.65 -35.36
CA ASN A 453 10.03 -8.75 -33.92
C ASN A 453 10.51 -7.44 -33.26
N PRO A 454 9.65 -6.72 -32.51
CA PRO A 454 9.99 -5.39 -32.01
C PRO A 454 11.21 -5.46 -31.08
N VAL A 455 12.12 -4.48 -31.19
CA VAL A 455 13.34 -4.43 -30.37
C VAL A 455 13.00 -3.96 -28.95
N ALA A 456 12.06 -3.02 -28.85
CA ALA A 456 11.42 -2.59 -27.61
C ALA A 456 9.91 -2.37 -27.85
N ALA A 457 9.12 -2.48 -26.77
CA ALA A 457 7.73 -2.06 -26.76
C ALA A 457 7.65 -0.54 -26.65
N TYR A 458 6.74 0.12 -27.39
CA TYR A 458 6.58 1.57 -27.29
C TYR A 458 5.58 1.95 -26.20
N VAL A 459 5.98 2.93 -25.39
CA VAL A 459 5.22 3.55 -24.31
C VAL A 459 5.17 5.05 -24.58
N GLY A 460 3.98 5.63 -24.52
CA GLY A 460 3.80 7.09 -24.61
C GLY A 460 2.57 7.52 -25.40
N SER A 461 2.52 8.81 -25.76
CA SER A 461 1.43 9.37 -26.55
C SER A 461 1.38 8.77 -27.96
N ALA A 462 0.19 8.32 -28.39
CA ALA A 462 0.01 7.64 -29.68
C ALA A 462 -0.29 8.64 -30.83
N GLY A 463 -0.83 8.16 -31.95
CA GLY A 463 -1.55 9.02 -32.91
C GLY A 463 -2.97 9.34 -32.40
N HIS A 464 -3.69 10.25 -33.07
CA HIS A 464 -5.08 10.55 -32.69
C HIS A 464 -6.01 9.34 -32.92
N ALA A 465 -5.72 8.53 -33.95
CA ALA A 465 -6.46 7.34 -34.36
C ALA A 465 -5.53 6.17 -34.80
N SER A 466 -4.30 6.11 -34.25
CA SER A 466 -3.30 5.11 -34.58
C SER A 466 -2.33 4.83 -33.42
N PHE A 467 -1.72 3.65 -33.42
CA PHE A 467 -0.77 3.18 -32.39
C PHE A 467 0.58 2.82 -33.02
N ILE A 468 1.63 2.80 -32.21
CA ILE A 468 2.95 2.27 -32.60
C ILE A 468 3.02 0.81 -32.12
N TYR A 469 3.21 -0.14 -33.03
CA TYR A 469 3.44 -1.54 -32.66
C TYR A 469 4.85 -1.76 -32.07
N GLY A 470 5.82 -0.99 -32.57
CA GLY A 470 7.20 -1.02 -32.12
C GLY A 470 8.13 -0.44 -33.17
N TYR A 471 9.42 -0.40 -32.83
CA TYR A 471 10.48 0.11 -33.69
C TYR A 471 11.71 -0.80 -33.68
N ASP A 472 12.56 -0.58 -34.69
CA ASP A 472 13.90 -1.12 -34.82
C ASP A 472 14.87 0.05 -34.94
N SER A 473 15.63 0.29 -33.87
CA SER A 473 16.64 1.34 -33.78
C SER A 473 17.91 1.03 -34.59
N GLY A 474 18.08 -0.21 -35.06
CA GLY A 474 19.12 -0.57 -36.02
C GLY A 474 18.79 -0.22 -37.47
N SER A 475 17.58 0.27 -37.77
CA SER A 475 17.18 0.62 -39.14
C SER A 475 16.17 1.78 -39.28
N ASP A 476 16.13 2.70 -38.31
CA ASP A 476 15.23 3.87 -38.22
C ASP A 476 13.76 3.53 -38.53
N SER A 477 13.34 2.32 -38.15
CA SER A 477 12.18 1.66 -38.71
C SER A 477 11.06 1.61 -37.69
N LEU A 478 9.94 2.27 -38.00
CA LEU A 478 8.76 2.34 -37.15
C LEU A 478 7.61 1.53 -37.76
N ILE A 479 6.82 0.85 -36.93
CA ILE A 479 5.62 0.13 -37.37
C ILE A 479 4.39 0.78 -36.75
N VAL A 480 3.52 1.36 -37.58
CA VAL A 480 2.31 2.06 -37.15
C VAL A 480 1.06 1.24 -37.51
N LEU A 481 0.08 1.21 -36.62
CA LEU A 481 -1.19 0.49 -36.73
C LEU A 481 -2.35 1.48 -36.81
N PRO A 482 -3.26 1.37 -37.80
CA PRO A 482 -4.52 2.10 -37.76
C PRO A 482 -5.40 1.52 -36.65
N GLN A 483 -5.90 2.34 -35.72
CA GLN A 483 -6.75 1.90 -34.61
C GLN A 483 -8.01 1.17 -35.10
N ALA A 484 -8.54 1.56 -36.26
CA ALA A 484 -9.72 0.96 -36.89
C ALA A 484 -9.43 -0.31 -37.72
N ASN A 485 -8.17 -0.61 -38.06
CA ASN A 485 -7.78 -1.78 -38.85
C ASN A 485 -6.31 -2.20 -38.58
N PRO A 486 -6.01 -2.75 -37.39
CA PRO A 486 -4.65 -3.14 -37.00
C PRO A 486 -4.09 -4.32 -37.83
N SER A 487 -4.91 -5.00 -38.63
CA SER A 487 -4.46 -6.08 -39.53
C SER A 487 -3.69 -5.58 -40.76
N GLN A 488 -3.49 -4.27 -40.92
CA GLN A 488 -2.71 -3.66 -42.01
C GLN A 488 -1.59 -2.75 -41.44
N PRO A 489 -0.57 -3.32 -40.78
CA PRO A 489 0.56 -2.55 -40.25
C PRO A 489 1.33 -1.82 -41.35
N ARG A 490 1.76 -0.60 -41.07
CA ARG A 490 2.55 0.23 -42.00
C ARG A 490 3.97 0.39 -41.48
N LYS A 491 4.94 -0.11 -42.24
CA LYS A 491 6.37 0.12 -41.98
C LYS A 491 6.78 1.48 -42.55
N VAL A 492 7.23 2.36 -41.66
CA VAL A 492 7.88 3.64 -41.94
C VAL A 492 9.38 3.45 -41.77
N THR A 493 10.20 4.13 -42.57
CA THR A 493 11.66 4.02 -42.57
C THR A 493 12.29 5.40 -42.59
N GLY A 494 13.24 5.66 -41.70
CA GLY A 494 13.81 6.99 -41.48
C GLY A 494 13.02 7.83 -40.48
N ALA A 495 12.32 7.22 -39.51
CA ALA A 495 11.72 7.97 -38.41
C ALA A 495 12.82 8.64 -37.56
N LEU A 496 12.61 9.86 -37.10
CA LEU A 496 13.57 10.49 -36.17
C LEU A 496 13.48 9.79 -34.80
N GLN A 497 14.64 9.32 -34.31
CA GLN A 497 14.82 8.70 -33.00
C GLN A 497 15.77 9.53 -32.15
N GLU A 498 15.60 9.47 -30.83
CA GLU A 498 16.63 9.86 -29.87
C GLU A 498 17.89 9.01 -30.12
N GLN A 499 19.07 9.60 -29.95
CA GLN A 499 20.31 9.12 -30.55
C GLN A 499 21.11 8.13 -29.69
N GLU A 500 20.79 7.98 -28.41
CA GLU A 500 21.51 7.11 -27.46
C GLU A 500 20.67 5.89 -27.05
N PHE A 501 19.35 6.07 -26.90
CA PHE A 501 18.40 5.03 -26.53
C PHE A 501 17.60 4.51 -27.75
N GLY A 502 17.55 5.28 -28.85
CA GLY A 502 16.76 4.95 -30.04
C GLY A 502 15.27 5.31 -29.91
N ASP A 503 14.90 6.04 -28.86
CA ASP A 503 13.50 6.28 -28.48
C ASP A 503 12.75 7.10 -29.55
N ILE A 504 11.53 6.67 -29.89
CA ILE A 504 10.63 7.39 -30.81
C ILE A 504 9.91 8.48 -30.04
N ILE A 505 10.21 9.75 -30.34
CA ILE A 505 9.58 10.89 -29.68
C ILE A 505 8.34 11.33 -30.47
N THR A 506 7.18 11.32 -29.82
CA THR A 506 5.94 11.84 -30.38
C THR A 506 5.62 13.21 -29.78
N ALA A 507 5.08 14.11 -30.60
CA ALA A 507 4.56 15.39 -30.13
C ALA A 507 3.12 15.50 -30.60
N ARG A 508 2.18 15.18 -29.69
CA ARG A 508 0.74 15.29 -29.93
C ARG A 508 0.28 14.57 -31.21
N GLY A 509 0.72 13.33 -31.42
CA GLY A 509 0.39 12.53 -32.60
C GLY A 509 1.25 12.78 -33.85
N TRP A 510 2.21 13.71 -33.79
CA TRP A 510 3.18 13.98 -34.85
C TRP A 510 4.54 13.38 -34.52
N ILE A 511 5.28 12.97 -35.54
CA ILE A 511 6.71 12.61 -35.46
C ILE A 511 7.50 13.28 -36.58
N GLY A 512 8.83 13.33 -36.44
CA GLY A 512 9.73 13.65 -37.55
C GLY A 512 10.08 12.42 -38.38
N VAL A 513 10.27 12.59 -39.70
CA VAL A 513 10.73 11.56 -40.63
C VAL A 513 11.72 12.18 -41.63
N TYR A 514 12.81 11.48 -41.94
CA TYR A 514 13.77 11.85 -42.99
C TYR A 514 13.19 11.66 -44.40
N ASP A 515 13.48 12.60 -45.30
CA ASP A 515 13.10 12.51 -46.72
C ASP A 515 13.79 11.34 -47.42
N ASP A 516 15.09 11.17 -47.15
CA ASP A 516 15.88 10.04 -47.59
C ASP A 516 15.63 8.83 -46.68
N ARG A 517 14.57 8.08 -47.03
CA ARG A 517 14.12 6.80 -46.44
C ARG A 517 15.17 5.66 -46.48
N THR A 518 16.43 5.96 -46.76
CA THR A 518 17.57 5.07 -46.56
C THR A 518 17.80 4.85 -45.06
N PRO A 519 17.72 3.61 -44.54
CA PRO A 519 18.08 3.31 -43.17
C PRO A 519 19.52 3.73 -42.90
N THR A 520 19.75 4.40 -41.77
CA THR A 520 21.06 4.83 -41.33
C THR A 520 21.77 3.63 -40.71
N GLN A 521 22.76 3.09 -41.44
CA GLN A 521 23.67 2.09 -40.87
C GLN A 521 24.64 2.81 -39.91
N HIS A 522 24.16 3.11 -38.70
CA HIS A 522 24.96 3.74 -37.66
C HIS A 522 25.95 2.73 -37.06
N HIS A 523 27.21 2.81 -37.50
CA HIS A 523 28.32 2.35 -36.68
C HIS A 523 28.67 3.44 -35.63
N GLU A 524 29.14 3.04 -34.45
CA GLU A 524 29.43 3.96 -33.33
C GLU A 524 30.41 5.09 -33.70
N ASN A 525 31.25 4.89 -34.72
CA ASN A 525 32.27 5.83 -35.17
C ASN A 525 31.95 6.53 -36.52
N ASP A 526 30.73 6.44 -37.04
CA ASP A 526 30.36 7.13 -38.29
C ASP A 526 29.92 8.57 -38.02
N ASP A 527 30.48 9.51 -38.79
CA ASP A 527 30.10 10.94 -38.79
C ASP A 527 28.60 11.12 -39.08
N LEU A 528 27.91 11.83 -38.18
CA LEU A 528 26.53 12.28 -38.40
C LEU A 528 26.45 13.20 -39.61
N LYS A 529 25.59 12.83 -40.55
CA LYS A 529 25.30 13.59 -41.77
C LYS A 529 23.92 14.20 -41.64
N ALA A 530 23.86 15.53 -41.66
CA ALA A 530 22.60 16.23 -41.57
C ALA A 530 21.76 15.98 -42.83
N ARG A 531 20.51 15.55 -42.63
CA ARG A 531 19.55 15.13 -43.67
C ARG A 531 18.33 16.02 -43.66
N ARG A 532 17.57 16.08 -44.77
CA ARG A 532 16.28 16.78 -44.76
C ARG A 532 15.24 15.92 -44.05
N ALA A 533 14.47 16.53 -43.16
CA ALA A 533 13.37 15.88 -42.47
C ALA A 533 12.09 16.73 -42.53
N HIS A 534 10.95 16.09 -42.33
CA HIS A 534 9.65 16.73 -42.20
C HIS A 534 8.88 16.16 -41.00
N ALA A 535 8.01 16.98 -40.40
CA ALA A 535 7.03 16.49 -39.43
C ALA A 535 5.76 16.00 -40.15
N ILE A 536 5.21 14.87 -39.70
CA ILE A 536 4.00 14.23 -40.23
C ILE A 536 3.23 13.51 -39.12
N SER A 537 1.91 13.36 -39.26
CA SER A 537 1.07 12.65 -38.30
C SER A 537 1.26 11.13 -38.38
N LEU A 538 1.25 10.45 -37.24
CA LEU A 538 1.21 8.97 -37.16
C LEU A 538 -0.04 8.40 -37.86
N ASP A 539 -1.13 9.17 -37.83
CA ASP A 539 -2.40 8.83 -38.47
C ASP A 539 -2.26 8.81 -40.00
N ALA A 540 -1.50 9.73 -40.60
CA ALA A 540 -1.21 9.70 -42.03
C ALA A 540 -0.24 8.57 -42.40
N LEU A 541 0.75 8.29 -41.54
CA LEU A 541 1.71 7.20 -41.73
C LEU A 541 1.08 5.80 -41.64
N SER A 542 0.00 5.65 -40.87
CA SER A 542 -0.82 4.43 -40.83
C SER A 542 -1.91 4.35 -41.90
N GLU A 543 -2.15 5.42 -42.67
CA GLU A 543 -3.32 5.58 -43.56
C GLU A 543 -4.68 5.50 -42.82
N ALA A 544 -4.74 6.06 -41.61
CA ALA A 544 -5.96 6.09 -40.80
C ALA A 544 -7.08 6.94 -41.46
N PRO A 545 -8.36 6.54 -41.37
CA PRO A 545 -9.46 7.26 -42.01
C PRO A 545 -9.61 8.70 -41.51
N GLY A 546 -9.46 9.68 -42.41
CA GLY A 546 -9.58 11.11 -42.10
C GLY A 546 -8.32 11.75 -41.51
N ALA A 547 -7.18 11.06 -41.53
CA ALA A 547 -5.90 11.57 -41.05
C ALA A 547 -5.43 12.86 -41.76
N ASP A 548 -4.66 13.68 -41.04
CA ASP A 548 -4.02 14.88 -41.60
C ASP A 548 -2.74 14.51 -42.35
N THR A 549 -2.84 14.42 -43.68
CA THR A 549 -1.73 14.03 -44.57
C THR A 549 -0.78 15.19 -44.91
N ARG A 550 -0.81 16.31 -44.17
CA ARG A 550 0.18 17.38 -44.34
C ARG A 550 1.55 16.95 -43.81
N ALA A 551 2.59 17.34 -44.54
CA ALA A 551 3.97 17.24 -44.10
C ALA A 551 4.56 18.65 -43.99
N PHE A 552 5.39 18.88 -42.98
CA PHE A 552 5.96 20.19 -42.67
C PHE A 552 7.49 20.11 -42.69
N ASP A 553 8.15 20.77 -43.65
CA ASP A 553 9.62 20.76 -43.83
C ASP A 553 10.33 21.32 -42.59
N LEU A 554 11.13 20.49 -41.91
CA LEU A 554 11.96 20.87 -40.76
C LEU A 554 13.33 21.42 -41.21
N GLY A 555 13.62 21.36 -42.51
CA GLY A 555 14.91 21.68 -43.10
C GLY A 555 15.91 20.54 -42.95
N THR A 556 17.18 20.87 -43.12
CA THR A 556 18.30 19.95 -42.91
C THR A 556 18.68 19.91 -41.43
N THR A 557 18.75 18.72 -40.83
CA THR A 557 18.99 18.51 -39.39
C THR A 557 19.90 17.31 -39.12
N LEU A 558 20.67 17.39 -38.02
CA LEU A 558 21.45 16.27 -37.48
C LEU A 558 20.59 15.21 -36.73
N GLY A 559 19.36 15.53 -36.32
CA GLY A 559 18.49 14.61 -35.57
C GLY A 559 17.40 15.33 -34.74
N ILE A 560 16.58 14.57 -34.02
CA ILE A 560 15.59 15.13 -33.07
C ILE A 560 16.23 15.39 -31.70
N ASN A 561 15.88 16.53 -31.11
CA ASN A 561 16.30 16.91 -29.77
C ASN A 561 15.19 16.49 -28.79
N ALA A 562 15.33 15.28 -28.23
CA ALA A 562 14.28 14.64 -27.43
C ALA A 562 13.90 15.43 -26.16
N PRO A 563 14.83 15.87 -25.29
CA PRO A 563 14.47 16.61 -24.07
C PRO A 563 13.74 17.92 -24.37
N ALA A 564 14.17 18.64 -25.41
CA ALA A 564 13.51 19.86 -25.86
C ALA A 564 12.11 19.60 -26.45
N SER A 565 11.94 18.48 -27.16
CA SER A 565 10.66 18.08 -27.76
C SER A 565 9.62 17.71 -26.69
N LEU A 566 10.00 16.83 -25.75
CA LEU A 566 9.15 16.39 -24.63
C LEU A 566 8.74 17.56 -23.72
N SER A 567 9.71 18.36 -23.27
CA SER A 567 9.46 19.50 -22.36
C SER A 567 8.58 20.61 -22.95
N THR A 568 8.35 20.63 -24.27
CA THR A 568 7.50 21.65 -24.93
C THR A 568 6.27 21.09 -25.64
N GLY A 569 6.18 19.77 -25.85
CA GLY A 569 5.12 19.16 -26.65
C GLY A 569 5.22 19.50 -28.15
N THR A 570 6.45 19.67 -28.67
CA THR A 570 6.74 20.06 -30.06
C THR A 570 7.76 19.11 -30.69
N ILE A 571 7.92 19.13 -32.02
CA ILE A 571 9.03 18.44 -32.69
C ILE A 571 10.16 19.45 -32.86
N SER A 572 11.18 19.35 -32.00
CA SER A 572 12.36 20.21 -32.01
C SER A 572 13.58 19.45 -32.52
N VAL A 573 14.27 19.99 -33.52
CA VAL A 573 15.38 19.30 -34.19
C VAL A 573 16.69 20.10 -34.12
N PHE A 574 17.81 19.37 -34.10
CA PHE A 574 19.15 19.97 -34.08
C PHE A 574 19.42 20.77 -35.37
N PRO A 575 20.27 21.82 -35.33
CA PRO A 575 20.74 22.51 -36.53
C PRO A 575 21.40 21.58 -37.57
N ALA A 576 21.54 22.05 -38.81
CA ALA A 576 22.22 21.33 -39.89
C ALA A 576 23.74 21.12 -39.68
N THR A 577 24.34 21.94 -38.81
CA THR A 577 25.77 21.93 -38.48
C THR A 577 25.94 22.34 -37.01
N THR A 578 26.90 21.74 -36.32
CA THR A 578 27.28 22.18 -34.96
C THR A 578 28.07 23.50 -34.99
N PRO A 579 28.19 24.22 -33.85
CA PRO A 579 28.72 25.58 -33.83
C PRO A 579 30.20 25.66 -34.26
N ASP A 580 30.98 24.65 -33.88
CA ASP A 580 32.39 24.50 -34.27
C ASP A 580 32.58 24.07 -35.74
N GLY A 581 31.50 23.77 -36.48
CA GLY A 581 31.54 23.30 -37.86
C GLY A 581 32.21 21.93 -38.05
N ARG A 582 32.39 21.16 -36.97
CA ARG A 582 33.06 19.85 -36.98
C ARG A 582 32.07 18.72 -37.32
N PRO A 583 32.54 17.62 -37.92
CA PRO A 583 31.84 16.35 -37.85
C PRO A 583 31.60 15.94 -36.39
N VAL A 584 30.55 15.17 -36.17
CA VAL A 584 30.05 14.78 -34.84
C VAL A 584 29.72 13.31 -34.89
N GLU A 585 30.39 12.53 -34.05
CA GLU A 585 30.13 11.10 -33.86
C GLU A 585 28.72 10.91 -33.27
N THR A 586 28.04 9.82 -33.61
CA THR A 586 26.66 9.51 -33.15
C THR A 586 26.43 9.83 -31.67
N ARG A 587 27.30 9.36 -30.77
CA ARG A 587 27.14 9.54 -29.32
C ARG A 587 27.43 10.96 -28.80
N SER A 588 27.88 11.89 -29.65
CA SER A 588 28.49 13.15 -29.21
C SER A 588 27.61 14.40 -29.28
N LEU A 589 26.34 14.29 -29.72
CA LEU A 589 25.34 15.35 -29.47
C LEU A 589 24.89 15.38 -27.99
N ASN A 590 24.92 14.24 -27.29
CA ASN A 590 24.45 14.10 -25.90
C ASN A 590 25.47 14.53 -24.83
N TYR A 591 26.69 14.98 -25.18
CA TYR A 591 27.71 15.42 -24.19
C TYR A 591 28.16 16.89 -24.35
N SER A 592 28.10 17.66 -23.25
CA SER A 592 27.85 19.12 -23.26
C SER A 592 29.01 20.09 -23.52
N SER A 593 29.93 19.73 -24.44
CA SER A 593 31.02 20.61 -24.89
C SER A 593 30.75 21.33 -26.21
N THR A 594 30.03 20.69 -27.16
CA THR A 594 29.84 21.17 -28.55
C THR A 594 28.89 22.36 -28.68
N TRP A 595 27.89 22.46 -27.80
CA TRP A 595 26.86 23.51 -27.81
C TRP A 595 27.09 24.64 -26.79
N LYS A 596 28.33 24.79 -26.30
CA LYS A 596 28.63 25.64 -25.14
C LYS A 596 28.21 27.11 -25.30
N ASP A 597 28.39 27.67 -26.51
CA ASP A 597 28.22 29.09 -26.81
C ASP A 597 27.19 29.34 -27.95
N SER A 598 26.29 28.39 -28.21
CA SER A 598 25.30 28.46 -29.31
C SER A 598 24.13 27.49 -29.10
N SER A 599 22.96 27.78 -29.68
CA SER A 599 21.78 26.93 -29.46
C SER A 599 21.81 25.63 -30.24
N SER A 600 21.45 24.58 -29.51
CA SER A 600 21.24 23.17 -29.90
C SER A 600 19.89 22.90 -30.57
N ILE A 601 19.03 23.91 -30.74
CA ILE A 601 17.75 23.79 -31.43
C ILE A 601 17.80 24.67 -32.67
N GLY A 602 17.62 24.07 -33.84
CA GLY A 602 17.60 24.78 -35.13
C GLY A 602 16.19 25.16 -35.52
N THR A 603 15.34 24.14 -35.67
CA THR A 603 13.97 24.26 -36.17
C THR A 603 13.01 23.62 -35.17
N VAL A 604 11.84 24.25 -34.97
CA VAL A 604 10.74 23.77 -34.14
C VAL A 604 9.47 23.68 -35.00
N PHE A 605 8.80 22.52 -34.98
CA PHE A 605 7.43 22.37 -35.45
C PHE A 605 6.48 22.26 -34.26
N ASN A 606 5.53 23.19 -34.15
CA ASN A 606 4.51 23.20 -33.11
C ASN A 606 3.20 22.57 -33.64
N PRO A 607 2.77 21.39 -33.13
CA PRO A 607 1.55 20.72 -33.57
C PRO A 607 0.26 21.51 -33.29
N ALA A 608 0.25 22.34 -32.24
CA ALA A 608 -0.94 23.09 -31.81
C ALA A 608 -1.25 24.29 -32.73
N THR A 609 -0.23 24.90 -33.32
CA THR A 609 -0.37 25.98 -34.31
C THR A 609 -0.18 25.51 -35.75
N MET A 610 0.34 24.29 -35.96
CA MET A 610 0.68 23.72 -37.27
C MET A 610 1.68 24.60 -38.04
N THR A 611 2.67 25.14 -37.33
CA THR A 611 3.71 26.03 -37.86
C THR A 611 5.10 25.50 -37.61
N VAL A 612 5.97 25.63 -38.61
CA VAL A 612 7.42 25.49 -38.46
C VAL A 612 8.05 26.87 -38.28
N ALA A 613 8.96 27.01 -37.31
CA ALA A 613 9.75 28.22 -37.10
C ALA A 613 11.20 27.87 -36.73
N PRO A 614 12.20 28.64 -37.19
CA PRO A 614 13.53 28.64 -36.57
C PRO A 614 13.43 29.11 -35.12
N LEU A 615 14.32 28.63 -34.24
CA LEU A 615 14.22 28.91 -32.79
C LEU A 615 14.17 30.41 -32.47
N ASN A 616 14.94 31.23 -33.18
CA ASN A 616 15.01 32.68 -32.98
C ASN A 616 13.72 33.45 -33.36
N GLN A 617 12.70 32.77 -33.90
CA GLN A 617 11.36 33.30 -34.13
C GLN A 617 10.34 32.79 -33.10
N SER A 618 10.78 32.02 -32.09
CA SER A 618 9.94 31.39 -31.07
C SER A 618 10.24 31.93 -29.66
N PRO A 619 9.94 33.20 -29.35
CA PRO A 619 10.27 33.82 -28.04
C PRO A 619 9.52 33.23 -26.84
N HIS A 620 8.48 32.41 -27.08
CA HIS A 620 7.75 31.63 -26.08
C HIS A 620 8.33 30.21 -25.85
N TYR A 621 9.41 29.86 -26.57
CA TYR A 621 10.10 28.59 -26.40
C TYR A 621 11.09 28.70 -25.23
N VAL A 622 11.05 27.79 -24.25
CA VAL A 622 12.08 27.69 -23.21
C VAL A 622 13.27 26.93 -23.79
N THR A 623 14.40 27.62 -24.01
CA THR A 623 15.64 26.93 -24.43
C THR A 623 16.43 26.45 -23.24
N ALA A 624 16.32 27.11 -22.08
CA ALA A 624 16.95 26.70 -20.84
C ALA A 624 16.13 27.13 -19.63
N VAL A 625 16.24 26.38 -18.53
CA VAL A 625 15.81 26.79 -17.19
C VAL A 625 16.96 26.55 -16.21
N GLY A 626 17.09 27.40 -15.20
CA GLY A 626 18.14 27.31 -14.19
C GLY A 626 17.88 28.16 -12.96
N ILE A 627 18.72 27.99 -11.94
CA ILE A 627 18.77 28.88 -10.76
C ILE A 627 20.02 29.74 -10.84
N THR A 628 19.84 31.06 -10.87
CA THR A 628 20.93 32.05 -11.04
C THR A 628 20.90 33.08 -9.93
N ALA A 629 22.03 33.42 -9.31
CA ALA A 629 22.11 34.62 -8.48
C ALA A 629 22.12 35.88 -9.35
N THR A 630 21.59 37.00 -8.86
CA THR A 630 21.60 38.30 -9.56
C THR A 630 22.81 39.15 -9.17
N ASN A 631 23.52 39.72 -10.15
CA ASN A 631 24.54 40.74 -9.86
C ASN A 631 23.88 42.12 -9.74
N ILE A 632 23.84 42.66 -8.52
CA ILE A 632 23.07 43.86 -8.14
C ILE A 632 23.50 45.11 -8.94
N GLU A 633 24.74 45.18 -9.44
CA GLU A 633 25.24 46.35 -10.17
C GLU A 633 24.87 46.37 -11.67
N ASN A 634 24.81 45.20 -12.33
CA ASN A 634 24.82 45.12 -13.81
C ASN A 634 23.68 44.32 -14.44
N GLY A 635 22.82 43.65 -13.67
CA GLY A 635 21.66 42.91 -14.19
C GLY A 635 21.98 41.61 -14.96
N THR A 636 23.26 41.24 -15.07
CA THR A 636 23.70 39.92 -15.52
C THR A 636 23.68 38.91 -14.36
N PRO A 637 23.56 37.60 -14.63
CA PRO A 637 23.73 36.56 -13.61
C PRO A 637 25.08 36.69 -12.88
N ALA A 638 25.04 36.70 -11.54
CA ALA A 638 26.21 36.62 -10.69
C ALA A 638 26.69 35.17 -10.60
N THR A 639 27.57 34.76 -11.50
CA THR A 639 28.37 33.53 -11.34
C THR A 639 29.49 33.73 -10.30
N ASN A 640 29.14 34.25 -9.12
CA ASN A 640 30.09 34.55 -8.06
C ASN A 640 30.33 33.31 -7.19
N THR A 641 31.57 32.83 -7.25
CA THR A 641 32.09 31.69 -6.50
C THR A 641 32.12 31.93 -5.00
N THR A 642 31.65 30.95 -4.23
CA THR A 642 32.03 30.77 -2.82
C THR A 642 32.59 29.36 -2.67
N ASP A 643 33.87 29.24 -2.30
CA ASP A 643 34.53 27.93 -2.24
C ASP A 643 34.05 27.12 -1.03
N GLY A 644 33.44 25.95 -1.28
CA GLY A 644 33.04 25.03 -0.23
C GLY A 644 32.16 23.88 -0.71
N ASN A 645 32.67 22.65 -0.66
CA ASN A 645 31.92 21.41 -0.96
C ASN A 645 30.91 21.02 0.15
N SER A 646 30.44 21.98 0.95
CA SER A 646 29.48 21.76 2.03
C SER A 646 28.12 22.31 1.64
N SER A 647 27.10 21.44 1.59
CA SER A 647 25.70 21.83 1.49
C SER A 647 25.29 22.67 2.71
N VAL A 648 25.21 23.99 2.55
CA VAL A 648 24.84 24.95 3.59
C VAL A 648 23.64 25.78 3.11
N ILE A 649 22.70 25.99 4.02
CA ILE A 649 21.33 26.44 3.76
C ILE A 649 21.21 27.96 3.93
N THR A 650 20.23 28.58 3.24
CA THR A 650 19.81 30.00 3.30
C THR A 650 20.86 31.03 2.81
N THR A 651 20.48 32.08 2.07
CA THR A 651 19.16 32.74 1.91
C THR A 651 18.58 32.67 0.48
N GLY A 652 17.52 33.45 0.19
CA GLY A 652 16.73 33.43 -1.05
C GLY A 652 17.38 34.12 -2.26
N ASP A 653 18.71 34.10 -2.33
CA ASP A 653 19.55 34.90 -3.24
C ASP A 653 19.60 34.34 -4.68
N GLY A 654 19.04 33.15 -4.88
CA GLY A 654 18.88 32.51 -6.19
C GLY A 654 17.53 32.84 -6.82
N HIS A 655 17.54 33.21 -8.10
CA HIS A 655 16.34 33.38 -8.90
C HIS A 655 16.11 32.18 -9.82
N ILE A 656 14.85 31.74 -9.92
CA ILE A 656 14.39 30.90 -11.03
C ILE A 656 14.44 31.73 -12.30
N THR A 657 15.18 31.26 -13.29
CA THR A 657 15.47 31.98 -14.52
C THR A 657 15.25 31.08 -15.72
N ILE A 658 14.69 31.63 -16.80
CA ILE A 658 14.62 30.96 -18.11
C ILE A 658 15.48 31.67 -19.15
N LYS A 659 15.91 30.92 -20.15
CA LYS A 659 16.38 31.43 -21.43
C LYS A 659 15.33 31.09 -22.49
N THR A 660 15.06 32.04 -23.35
CA THR A 660 13.97 31.99 -24.35
C THR A 660 14.52 31.81 -25.77
N GLY A 661 13.68 31.45 -26.74
CA GLY A 661 14.11 31.15 -28.12
C GLY A 661 14.83 32.29 -28.85
N ASP A 662 14.54 33.56 -28.49
CA ASP A 662 15.27 34.74 -28.97
C ASP A 662 16.55 35.05 -28.13
N SER A 663 16.98 34.07 -27.32
CA SER A 663 18.12 34.11 -26.41
C SER A 663 18.06 35.14 -25.28
N ARG A 664 16.88 35.70 -24.96
CA ARG A 664 16.73 36.54 -23.76
C ARG A 664 16.75 35.67 -22.50
N ILE A 665 17.51 36.10 -21.50
CA ILE A 665 17.52 35.52 -20.16
C ILE A 665 16.58 36.35 -19.28
N ILE A 666 15.63 35.69 -18.61
CA ILE A 666 14.55 36.32 -17.83
C ILE A 666 14.54 35.71 -16.43
N PRO A 667 14.89 36.46 -15.36
CA PRO A 667 14.62 36.06 -13.99
C PRO A 667 13.13 36.24 -13.69
N LEU A 668 12.49 35.20 -13.17
CA LEU A 668 11.03 35.09 -13.02
C LEU A 668 10.56 35.12 -11.57
N ALA A 669 11.42 34.67 -10.65
CA ALA A 669 11.05 34.51 -9.25
C ALA A 669 12.30 34.38 -8.38
N GLU A 670 12.26 34.92 -7.16
CA GLU A 670 13.12 34.45 -6.08
C GLU A 670 12.73 33.01 -5.70
N VAL A 671 13.74 32.20 -5.39
CA VAL A 671 13.61 30.88 -4.77
C VAL A 671 13.05 31.07 -3.36
N GLU A 672 11.95 30.37 -3.05
CA GLU A 672 11.21 30.58 -1.79
C GLU A 672 12.10 30.43 -0.54
N PRO A 673 11.97 31.31 0.47
CA PRO A 673 12.75 31.24 1.71
C PRO A 673 12.66 29.86 2.38
N GLY A 674 13.80 29.35 2.87
CA GLY A 674 13.90 28.02 3.46
C GLY A 674 14.03 26.87 2.45
N SER A 675 14.11 27.14 1.14
CA SER A 675 14.57 26.14 0.16
C SER A 675 15.96 25.62 0.54
N THR A 676 16.21 24.34 0.26
CA THR A 676 17.48 23.65 0.56
C THR A 676 17.96 22.98 -0.73
N TYR A 677 18.91 23.61 -1.40
CA TYR A 677 19.46 23.21 -2.70
C TYR A 677 21.00 23.20 -2.67
N TYR A 678 21.66 22.61 -3.68
CA TYR A 678 23.12 22.64 -3.75
C TYR A 678 23.64 24.06 -4.05
N PRO A 679 24.82 24.46 -3.54
CA PRO A 679 25.45 25.73 -3.88
C PRO A 679 25.54 25.97 -5.39
N LEU A 680 25.31 27.20 -5.86
CA LEU A 680 25.14 27.51 -7.29
C LEU A 680 26.37 27.25 -8.18
N ASN A 681 27.56 27.09 -7.57
CA ASN A 681 28.80 26.70 -8.25
C ASN A 681 28.87 25.21 -8.60
N SER A 682 27.97 24.37 -8.07
CA SER A 682 27.93 22.92 -8.34
C SER A 682 27.51 22.57 -9.77
N GLY A 683 26.80 23.48 -10.47
CA GLY A 683 26.26 23.24 -11.82
C GLY A 683 24.92 22.50 -11.86
N GLU A 684 24.57 21.80 -10.77
CA GLU A 684 23.40 20.93 -10.59
C GLU A 684 22.04 21.57 -10.93
N TYR A 685 21.95 22.90 -10.89
CA TYR A 685 20.74 23.70 -11.18
C TYR A 685 20.89 24.59 -12.42
N ASN A 686 21.75 24.22 -13.38
CA ASN A 686 21.99 24.96 -14.63
C ASN A 686 22.22 26.47 -14.44
N SER A 687 23.03 26.85 -13.46
CA SER A 687 23.34 28.26 -13.13
C SER A 687 24.08 29.04 -14.22
N THR A 688 24.46 28.38 -15.32
CA THR A 688 25.08 28.96 -16.51
C THR A 688 24.11 29.13 -17.69
N MET A 689 22.84 28.71 -17.55
CA MET A 689 21.80 28.80 -18.59
C MET A 689 22.19 28.15 -19.94
N LYS A 690 22.81 26.97 -19.89
CA LYS A 690 22.99 26.08 -21.05
C LYS A 690 21.63 25.63 -21.58
N ASP A 691 21.50 25.45 -22.89
CA ASP A 691 20.24 24.98 -23.49
C ASP A 691 19.93 23.51 -23.14
N THR A 692 18.65 23.23 -22.88
CA THR A 692 18.02 21.96 -22.46
C THR A 692 18.05 20.92 -23.58
N ALA A 693 19.26 20.45 -23.89
CA ALA A 693 19.52 19.66 -25.08
C ALA A 693 20.74 18.75 -24.94
N VAL A 694 21.24 18.56 -23.71
CA VAL A 694 22.42 17.73 -23.51
C VAL A 694 22.28 16.93 -22.23
N SER A 695 22.37 15.61 -22.40
CA SER A 695 22.40 14.57 -21.36
C SER A 695 21.09 14.35 -20.59
N ARG A 696 20.51 13.16 -20.79
CA ARG A 696 19.56 12.47 -19.88
C ARG A 696 20.26 12.03 -18.57
N ASP A 697 21.60 11.88 -18.63
CA ASP A 697 22.45 11.45 -17.52
C ASP A 697 23.00 12.60 -16.64
N ASP A 698 22.99 13.86 -17.12
CA ASP A 698 23.42 15.02 -16.31
C ASP A 698 22.31 15.32 -15.29
N TYR A 699 22.60 15.08 -14.01
CA TYR A 699 21.66 15.17 -12.89
C TYR A 699 21.17 16.61 -12.66
N HIS A 700 20.26 17.10 -13.52
CA HIS A 700 19.72 18.45 -13.40
C HIS A 700 18.54 18.48 -12.42
N TYR A 701 18.79 19.09 -11.27
CA TYR A 701 17.83 19.27 -10.16
C TYR A 701 16.78 20.35 -10.48
N ILE A 702 16.74 20.85 -11.71
CA ILE A 702 15.71 21.75 -12.25
C ILE A 702 15.35 21.36 -13.69
N SER A 703 14.06 21.38 -14.01
CA SER A 703 13.51 21.13 -15.34
C SER A 703 12.36 22.09 -15.65
N SER A 704 11.89 22.10 -16.90
CA SER A 704 10.76 22.92 -17.34
C SER A 704 9.78 22.12 -18.18
N LEU A 705 8.50 22.48 -18.11
CA LEU A 705 7.43 21.87 -18.90
C LEU A 705 6.48 22.95 -19.40
N SER A 706 6.22 23.01 -20.71
CA SER A 706 5.16 23.85 -21.27
C SER A 706 3.82 23.10 -21.23
N THR A 707 2.79 23.73 -20.66
CA THR A 707 1.44 23.16 -20.54
C THR A 707 0.38 24.18 -20.98
N PRO A 708 -0.84 23.73 -21.33
CA PRO A 708 -1.98 24.62 -21.54
C PRO A 708 -2.18 25.63 -20.38
N GLY A 709 -1.96 26.91 -20.67
CA GLY A 709 -2.15 28.04 -19.76
C GLY A 709 -0.97 28.39 -18.84
N ALA A 710 0.07 27.54 -18.75
CA ALA A 710 1.23 27.83 -17.92
C ALA A 710 2.51 27.10 -18.40
N THR A 711 3.65 27.77 -18.29
CA THR A 711 4.95 27.10 -18.29
C THR A 711 5.34 26.81 -16.84
N LEU A 712 5.91 25.64 -16.59
CA LEU A 712 6.38 25.23 -15.28
C LEU A 712 7.90 25.27 -15.23
N ALA A 713 8.45 25.68 -14.09
CA ALA A 713 9.81 25.35 -13.68
C ALA A 713 9.73 24.48 -12.43
N ILE A 714 10.39 23.32 -12.42
CA ILE A 714 10.23 22.29 -11.39
C ILE A 714 11.58 21.98 -10.78
N VAL A 715 11.69 22.15 -9.47
CA VAL A 715 12.96 22.11 -8.72
C VAL A 715 12.93 20.96 -7.70
N ASN A 716 13.95 20.11 -7.70
CA ASN A 716 14.21 19.16 -6.61
C ASN A 716 14.74 19.95 -5.40
N ASN A 717 14.09 19.84 -4.24
CA ASN A 717 14.43 20.60 -3.03
C ASN A 717 15.15 19.73 -1.97
N THR A 718 15.84 18.66 -2.40
CA THR A 718 16.53 17.71 -1.52
C THR A 718 17.96 17.36 -2.01
N PRO A 719 19.02 17.89 -1.36
CA PRO A 719 20.41 17.69 -1.77
C PRO A 719 21.09 16.50 -1.05
N ASN A 720 20.35 15.42 -0.81
CA ASN A 720 20.87 14.20 -0.17
C ASN A 720 20.61 12.96 -1.05
N LEU A 721 21.55 12.02 -0.99
CA LEU A 721 21.65 10.81 -1.82
C LEU A 721 20.40 9.88 -1.75
N PRO A 722 20.19 9.02 -2.76
CA PRO A 722 18.92 9.00 -3.51
C PRO A 722 17.82 8.05 -2.98
N ILE A 723 16.76 7.89 -3.81
CA ILE A 723 15.68 6.89 -3.74
C ILE A 723 14.49 7.24 -2.82
N ALA A 724 14.68 7.94 -1.69
CA ALA A 724 13.62 8.01 -0.65
C ALA A 724 12.67 9.23 -0.69
N SER A 725 13.18 10.47 -0.84
CA SER A 725 12.41 11.71 -0.61
C SER A 725 12.24 12.57 -1.87
N GLN A 726 11.25 12.26 -2.69
CA GLN A 726 10.86 13.06 -3.86
C GLN A 726 10.05 14.31 -3.44
N SER A 727 10.71 15.27 -2.80
CA SER A 727 10.10 16.57 -2.40
C SER A 727 10.50 17.65 -3.41
N PHE A 728 9.55 18.01 -4.27
CA PHE A 728 9.75 18.94 -5.39
C PHE A 728 8.95 20.24 -5.19
N ARG A 729 9.47 21.33 -5.75
CA ARG A 729 8.85 22.65 -5.74
C ARG A 729 8.58 23.10 -7.19
N ILE A 730 7.29 23.20 -7.53
CA ILE A 730 6.80 23.61 -8.85
C ILE A 730 6.49 25.11 -8.82
N TYR A 731 7.02 25.85 -9.78
CA TYR A 731 6.74 27.26 -10.02
C TYR A 731 5.90 27.40 -11.30
N GLY A 732 4.70 27.96 -11.18
CA GLY A 732 3.82 28.23 -12.31
C GLY A 732 4.08 29.63 -12.89
N LEU A 733 4.34 29.69 -14.20
CA LEU A 733 4.65 30.89 -14.96
C LEU A 733 3.52 31.18 -15.97
N PRO A 734 2.97 32.40 -16.02
CA PRO A 734 1.87 32.73 -16.93
C PRO A 734 2.41 33.01 -18.35
N GLY A 735 1.58 32.72 -19.35
CA GLY A 735 1.91 32.77 -20.78
C GLY A 735 1.28 33.90 -21.59
#